data_AF-A0A3B3E382-F1
#
_entry.id   AF-A0A3B3E382-F1
#
_cell.length_a   1.000
_cell.length_b   1.000
_cell.length_c   1.000
_cell.angle_alpha   90.00
_cell.angle_beta   90.00
_cell.angle_gamma   90.00
#
_symmetry.space_group_name_H-M   'P 1'
#
loop_
_entity.id
_entity.type
_entity.pdbx_description
1 polymer ?
#
loop_
_entity_poly.entity_id
_entity_poly.type
_entity_poly.pdbx_seq_one_letter_code
_entity_poly.pdbx_strand_id
1 'polypeptide(L)'
;MEPKAASNEKFFIVVRGKSRKGFSRGCIGRVESENERGEVTVLLYGCGSSAGTPKNRGVLKREDTCPLTRHQAQLLLYISSVSKRFELMCNTRLFNAICALTQNDLVVVRHKKGHLPGMVKNLMQIGKKENKDDLHMLGFEVDFVNNDHTLSSKKAATMQLFSAADIIQVIPSNSNPFEFHWSDGSGSLSKKTLSRIQSMPNMETRTKQDVENLREQKIVQNQRTDSPQARLEVGSMVEVVSDSGVTVYGVIRWLGIPEEKKKEWAGIELDYEVNGCSDGKYGGRRYFTCEGNRALFLPITKCSPDSRFFCSSTEKHKLTEIPSVPPYEELEEDAPPVPESEALSLFLGRMKGIQGHINSCYLDATLFSLFSSSVVVDRICQKPTDPQQPLNCTLRTIVNRLRRQGFVPAESVMNFRKQLGCDTFRTDEKDPEEFISVLFQKVLCIEPLLKLRSEGETSQGAYTLQIFLEKEQLPHIPTVQQLLDTSCMSGDIKFETVPSCLIVQMPRFGNMYKMFPHIIPSMELDITDVLHNSPRECFICGRLAEFECPQCLQDRKLQPGRIKQFCLTCSTQVHSHPSRGSHFPRAVTLPADADADTPVLRHTMQLFAVLCIQTSHYVSFVKYGPEPHSWVFFDSMADRCGDDQSGYNIPEIRACPELGDFLCQSEEEQARSNPLQAPELVRRLLCDSYMLLYQSTDAPLSKPNNQES
;
A
#
# COMPACT_ATOMS: atom_id res chain seq x y z
N MET A 1 8.49 47.27 -24.34
CA MET A 1 9.06 46.49 -25.45
C MET A 1 9.09 45.04 -24.96
N GLU A 2 8.05 44.26 -25.24
CA GLU A 2 8.04 42.83 -24.92
C GLU A 2 9.18 42.15 -25.66
N PRO A 3 10.06 41.38 -24.99
CA PRO A 3 11.01 40.56 -25.72
C PRO A 3 10.29 39.30 -26.22
N LYS A 4 9.95 39.36 -27.51
CA LYS A 4 9.84 38.29 -28.51
C LYS A 4 9.93 36.84 -28.03
N ALA A 5 8.92 36.08 -28.47
CA ALA A 5 8.82 34.64 -28.47
C ALA A 5 10.14 33.89 -28.81
N ALA A 6 10.44 32.90 -27.95
CA ALA A 6 11.22 31.69 -28.13
C ALA A 6 12.21 31.62 -29.31
N SER A 7 13.52 31.67 -29.00
CA SER A 7 14.45 30.80 -29.73
C SER A 7 14.10 29.36 -29.32
N ASN A 8 13.72 28.53 -30.29
CA ASN A 8 13.32 27.14 -30.06
C ASN A 8 14.58 26.30 -29.79
N GLU A 9 15.25 26.53 -28.66
CA GLU A 9 16.52 25.88 -28.30
C GLU A 9 16.24 24.42 -27.95
N LYS A 10 16.63 23.51 -28.85
CA LYS A 10 16.47 22.06 -28.65
C LYS A 10 17.73 21.49 -28.01
N PHE A 11 17.62 20.99 -26.78
CA PHE A 11 18.69 20.29 -26.08
C PHE A 11 18.57 18.79 -26.28
N PHE A 12 19.68 18.07 -26.11
CA PHE A 12 19.69 16.62 -26.22
C PHE A 12 20.80 16.00 -25.35
N ILE A 13 20.67 14.70 -25.08
CA ILE A 13 21.74 13.84 -24.57
C ILE A 13 22.14 12.81 -25.64
N VAL A 14 23.42 12.47 -25.71
CA VAL A 14 23.92 11.40 -26.58
C VAL A 14 23.62 10.04 -25.95
N VAL A 15 22.81 9.21 -26.62
CA VAL A 15 22.43 7.88 -26.12
C VAL A 15 23.27 6.76 -26.71
N ARG A 16 23.86 6.96 -27.91
CA ARG A 16 24.74 6.01 -28.60
C ARG A 16 25.94 6.76 -29.18
N GLY A 17 27.10 6.67 -28.52
CA GLY A 17 28.29 7.42 -28.90
C GLY A 17 29.50 6.52 -29.19
N LYS A 18 30.20 6.74 -30.30
CA LYS A 18 31.49 6.08 -30.60
C LYS A 18 32.63 6.92 -30.00
N SER A 19 33.46 6.32 -29.15
CA SER A 19 34.48 7.00 -28.32
C SER A 19 35.56 7.83 -29.08
N ARG A 20 35.57 7.84 -30.42
CA ARG A 20 36.69 8.37 -31.21
C ARG A 20 36.65 9.87 -31.53
N LYS A 21 35.63 10.63 -31.13
CA LYS A 21 35.53 12.09 -31.44
C LYS A 21 34.94 12.97 -30.31
N GLY A 22 35.01 12.56 -29.04
CA GLY A 22 34.49 13.36 -27.92
C GLY A 22 32.95 13.36 -27.75
N PHE A 23 32.23 12.59 -28.56
CA PHE A 23 30.79 12.33 -28.44
C PHE A 23 30.55 11.00 -27.72
N SER A 24 30.84 10.95 -26.42
CA SER A 24 30.56 9.77 -25.60
C SER A 24 29.11 9.75 -25.12
N ARG A 25 28.60 8.56 -24.79
CA ARG A 25 27.26 8.37 -24.23
C ARG A 25 27.13 9.16 -22.93
N GLY A 26 26.07 9.96 -22.81
CA GLY A 26 25.80 10.84 -21.67
C GLY A 26 26.26 12.29 -21.83
N CYS A 27 26.92 12.64 -22.94
CA CYS A 27 27.22 14.03 -23.28
C CYS A 27 25.93 14.81 -23.59
N ILE A 28 25.86 16.07 -23.13
CA ILE A 28 24.70 16.94 -23.33
C ILE A 28 25.08 18.02 -24.33
N GLY A 29 24.17 18.34 -25.23
CA GLY A 29 24.37 19.36 -26.25
C GLY A 29 23.10 20.07 -26.66
N ARG A 30 23.27 21.02 -27.57
CA ARG A 30 22.22 21.78 -28.23
C ARG A 30 22.25 21.53 -29.72
N VAL A 31 21.08 21.42 -30.34
CA VAL A 31 20.92 21.30 -31.79
C VAL A 31 21.00 22.68 -32.43
N GLU A 32 21.81 22.80 -33.48
CA GLU A 32 21.98 24.04 -34.24
C GLU A 32 21.29 23.98 -35.60
N SER A 33 21.35 22.84 -36.29
CA SER A 33 20.61 22.60 -37.54
C SER A 33 20.37 21.11 -37.77
N GLU A 34 19.31 20.76 -38.49
CA GLU A 34 18.92 19.38 -38.83
C GLU A 34 18.71 19.27 -40.35
N ASN A 35 19.34 18.28 -40.98
CA ASN A 35 19.22 18.03 -42.42
C ASN A 35 18.14 16.96 -42.70
N GLU A 36 17.51 16.99 -43.88
CA GLU A 36 16.41 16.08 -44.29
C GLU A 36 16.78 14.59 -44.28
N ARG A 37 18.09 14.26 -44.22
CA ARG A 37 18.61 12.89 -44.11
C ARG A 37 18.78 12.38 -42.66
N GLY A 38 18.31 13.12 -41.66
CA GLY A 38 18.34 12.72 -40.25
C GLY A 38 19.67 12.97 -39.53
N GLU A 39 20.57 13.76 -40.13
CA GLU A 39 21.83 14.20 -39.51
C GLU A 39 21.64 15.58 -38.87
N VAL A 40 22.12 15.73 -37.64
CA VAL A 40 21.94 16.90 -36.78
C VAL A 40 23.30 17.50 -36.46
N THR A 41 23.47 18.78 -36.76
CA THR A 41 24.65 19.54 -36.32
C THR A 41 24.43 20.00 -34.89
N VAL A 42 25.39 19.67 -34.02
CA VAL A 42 25.24 19.79 -32.58
C VAL A 42 26.44 20.49 -31.93
N LEU A 43 26.15 21.19 -30.84
CA LEU A 43 27.11 21.85 -29.97
C LEU A 43 27.11 21.19 -28.59
N LEU A 44 28.23 20.62 -28.15
CA LEU A 44 28.34 19.92 -26.87
C LEU A 44 28.86 20.83 -25.75
N TYR A 45 28.26 20.65 -24.58
CA TYR A 45 28.67 21.24 -23.32
C TYR A 45 29.75 20.41 -22.63
N GLY A 46 30.71 21.06 -21.98
CA GLY A 46 31.85 20.41 -21.32
C GLY A 46 31.51 19.66 -20.01
N CYS A 47 32.53 19.08 -19.38
CA CYS A 47 32.45 18.50 -18.03
C CYS A 47 33.36 19.25 -17.04
N GLY A 48 32.98 19.27 -15.75
CA GLY A 48 33.72 19.94 -14.67
C GLY A 48 33.30 21.39 -14.42
N SER A 49 34.17 22.21 -13.82
CA SER A 49 33.86 23.56 -13.31
C SER A 49 33.40 24.59 -14.36
N SER A 50 33.47 24.23 -15.65
CA SER A 50 32.99 25.02 -16.80
C SER A 50 31.98 24.23 -17.66
N ALA A 51 31.22 23.31 -17.06
CA ALA A 51 30.29 22.43 -17.78
C ALA A 51 29.14 23.18 -18.49
N GLY A 52 28.85 24.43 -18.11
CA GLY A 52 27.82 25.25 -18.76
C GLY A 52 28.25 25.92 -20.06
N THR A 53 29.53 25.86 -20.45
CA THR A 53 30.05 26.51 -21.67
C THR A 53 30.20 25.50 -22.82
N PRO A 54 29.82 25.87 -24.05
CA PRO A 54 29.97 24.98 -25.21
C PRO A 54 31.44 24.86 -25.62
N LYS A 55 31.90 23.64 -25.91
CA LYS A 55 33.33 23.38 -26.22
C LYS A 55 33.58 22.75 -27.59
N ASN A 56 32.71 21.85 -28.04
CA ASN A 56 32.93 21.08 -29.26
C ASN A 56 31.69 21.08 -30.15
N ARG A 57 31.87 21.32 -31.45
CA ARG A 57 30.83 21.21 -32.48
C ARG A 57 31.05 19.93 -33.28
N GLY A 58 29.97 19.25 -33.67
CA GLY A 58 30.05 18.10 -34.58
C GLY A 58 28.70 17.69 -35.13
N VAL A 59 28.65 16.53 -35.78
CA VAL A 59 27.44 16.00 -36.43
C VAL A 59 27.10 14.64 -35.84
N LEU A 60 25.84 14.46 -35.45
CA LEU A 60 25.30 13.20 -34.94
C LEU A 60 24.05 12.82 -35.72
N LYS A 61 23.72 11.53 -35.75
CA LYS A 61 22.43 11.09 -36.27
C LYS A 61 21.35 11.33 -35.21
N ARG A 62 20.14 11.69 -35.64
CA ARG A 62 19.00 11.92 -34.76
C ARG A 62 18.71 10.70 -33.88
N GLU A 63 18.82 9.50 -34.43
CA GLU A 63 18.61 8.24 -33.71
C GLU A 63 19.59 7.99 -32.54
N ASP A 64 20.74 8.67 -32.53
CA ASP A 64 21.77 8.51 -31.49
C ASP A 64 21.62 9.54 -30.37
N THR A 65 20.54 10.34 -30.39
CA THR A 65 20.25 11.43 -29.45
C THR A 65 18.87 11.30 -28.83
N CYS A 66 18.72 11.73 -27.57
CA CYS A 66 17.42 11.84 -26.90
C CYS A 66 17.16 13.30 -26.55
N PRO A 67 15.99 13.87 -26.92
CA PRO A 67 15.69 15.28 -26.70
C PRO A 67 15.50 15.58 -25.20
N LEU A 68 15.95 16.75 -24.79
CA LEU A 68 15.86 17.26 -23.42
C LEU A 68 15.19 18.63 -23.40
N THR A 69 14.42 18.90 -22.34
CA THR A 69 14.03 20.28 -22.02
C THR A 69 15.24 21.04 -21.49
N ARG A 70 15.16 22.39 -21.52
CA ARG A 70 16.20 23.24 -20.93
C ARG A 70 16.45 22.88 -19.47
N HIS A 71 15.40 22.75 -18.66
CA HIS A 71 15.48 22.40 -17.23
C HIS A 71 16.18 21.06 -16.99
N GLN A 72 15.83 20.03 -17.76
CA GLN A 72 16.48 18.72 -17.68
C GLN A 72 17.97 18.79 -18.02
N ALA A 73 18.33 19.52 -19.08
CA ALA A 73 19.73 19.73 -19.45
C ALA A 73 20.51 20.43 -18.33
N GLN A 74 19.92 21.45 -17.69
CA GLN A 74 20.54 22.20 -16.61
C GLN A 74 20.81 21.36 -15.35
N LEU A 75 19.86 20.49 -14.96
CA LEU A 75 20.02 19.55 -13.85
C LEU A 75 21.11 18.50 -14.13
N LEU A 76 21.11 17.94 -15.34
CA LEU A 76 22.08 16.91 -15.71
C LEU A 76 23.50 17.46 -15.87
N LEU A 77 23.65 18.72 -16.29
CA LEU A 77 24.98 19.35 -16.43
C LEU A 77 25.71 19.49 -15.10
N TYR A 78 25.00 19.62 -13.97
CA TYR A 78 25.63 19.67 -12.65
C TYR A 78 26.25 18.33 -12.22
N ILE A 79 25.80 17.21 -12.79
CA ILE A 79 26.36 15.90 -12.51
C ILE A 79 27.74 15.81 -13.17
N SER A 80 28.82 15.66 -12.39
CA SER A 80 30.19 15.64 -12.93
C SER A 80 30.50 14.41 -13.79
N SER A 81 29.88 13.26 -13.51
CA SER A 81 30.13 12.01 -14.24
C SER A 81 29.15 11.83 -15.41
N VAL A 82 29.71 11.71 -16.61
CA VAL A 82 28.95 11.53 -17.87
C VAL A 82 28.14 10.23 -17.86
N SER A 83 28.69 9.14 -17.29
CA SER A 83 28.00 7.86 -17.16
C SER A 83 26.76 7.96 -16.26
N LYS A 84 26.87 8.69 -15.14
CA LYS A 84 25.76 8.88 -14.18
C LYS A 84 24.62 9.74 -14.76
N ARG A 85 24.92 10.70 -15.65
CA ARG A 85 23.90 11.49 -16.36
C ARG A 85 22.99 10.57 -17.18
N PHE A 86 23.60 9.66 -17.92
CA PHE A 86 22.88 8.72 -18.76
C PHE A 86 22.12 7.67 -17.92
N GLU A 87 22.71 7.17 -16.85
CA GLU A 87 22.07 6.24 -15.91
C GLU A 87 20.80 6.85 -15.27
N LEU A 88 20.86 8.09 -14.80
CA LEU A 88 19.70 8.79 -14.24
C LEU A 88 18.58 8.94 -15.26
N MET A 89 18.90 9.25 -16.52
CA MET A 89 17.91 9.34 -17.60
C MET A 89 17.25 8.00 -17.95
N CYS A 90 17.96 6.88 -17.77
CA CYS A 90 17.37 5.56 -17.96
C CYS A 90 16.31 5.24 -16.90
N ASN A 91 16.43 5.83 -15.71
CA ASN A 91 15.37 5.82 -14.71
C ASN A 91 14.41 7.00 -14.93
N THR A 92 13.62 6.93 -16.00
CA THR A 92 12.72 8.01 -16.44
C THR A 92 11.73 8.43 -15.35
N ARG A 93 11.27 7.50 -14.51
CA ARG A 93 10.33 7.79 -13.41
C ARG A 93 10.98 8.66 -12.33
N LEU A 94 12.15 8.24 -11.84
CA LEU A 94 12.89 9.00 -10.82
C LEU A 94 13.33 10.36 -11.37
N PHE A 95 13.86 10.40 -12.60
CA PHE A 95 14.32 11.66 -13.18
C PHE A 95 13.17 12.65 -13.42
N ASN A 96 12.00 12.19 -13.84
CA ASN A 96 10.81 13.06 -13.96
C ASN A 96 10.33 13.56 -12.60
N ALA A 97 10.33 12.71 -11.57
CA ALA A 97 10.00 13.12 -10.21
C ALA A 97 10.99 14.17 -9.68
N ILE A 98 12.29 13.98 -9.93
CA ILE A 98 13.34 14.96 -9.57
C ILE A 98 13.15 16.28 -10.32
N CYS A 99 12.77 16.24 -11.59
CA CYS A 99 12.51 17.45 -12.37
C CYS A 99 11.32 18.26 -11.84
N ALA A 100 10.36 17.58 -11.20
CA ALA A 100 9.15 18.16 -10.63
C ALA A 100 9.29 18.57 -9.15
N LEU A 101 10.46 18.35 -8.52
CA LEU A 101 10.70 18.70 -7.13
C LEU A 101 10.52 20.20 -6.89
N THR A 102 9.79 20.51 -5.83
CA THR A 102 9.53 21.83 -5.30
C THR A 102 10.09 21.97 -3.88
N GLN A 103 10.04 23.18 -3.34
CA GLN A 103 10.46 23.43 -1.97
C GLN A 103 9.56 22.67 -0.99
N ASN A 104 10.17 22.09 0.04
CA ASN A 104 9.61 21.22 1.07
C ASN A 104 9.26 19.79 0.64
N ASP A 105 9.56 19.39 -0.60
CA ASP A 105 9.41 18.00 -0.99
C ASP A 105 10.45 17.11 -0.32
N LEU A 106 10.03 15.93 0.11
CA LEU A 106 10.88 14.96 0.78
C LEU A 106 11.61 14.10 -0.25
N VAL A 107 12.91 13.96 -0.07
CA VAL A 107 13.81 13.22 -0.95
C VAL A 107 14.74 12.35 -0.14
N VAL A 108 15.13 11.21 -0.67
CA VAL A 108 16.24 10.44 -0.12
C VAL A 108 17.47 10.74 -0.97
N VAL A 109 18.54 11.22 -0.33
CA VAL A 109 19.79 11.57 -0.99
C VAL A 109 20.93 10.65 -0.57
N ARG A 110 21.78 10.31 -1.53
CA ARG A 110 23.02 9.56 -1.33
C ARG A 110 24.05 10.50 -0.71
N HIS A 111 24.29 10.34 0.58
CA HIS A 111 25.25 11.11 1.34
C HIS A 111 26.46 10.24 1.74
N LYS A 112 27.58 10.86 2.16
CA LYS A 112 28.82 10.15 2.54
C LYS A 112 28.63 9.13 3.68
N LYS A 113 27.56 9.27 4.47
CA LYS A 113 27.20 8.40 5.60
C LYS A 113 26.09 7.38 5.28
N GLY A 114 25.68 7.27 4.01
CA GLY A 114 24.57 6.41 3.58
C GLY A 114 23.43 7.18 2.92
N HIS A 115 22.32 6.50 2.69
CA HIS A 115 21.11 7.10 2.11
C HIS A 115 20.31 7.79 3.22
N LEU A 116 20.12 9.10 3.09
CA LEU A 116 19.49 9.91 4.14
C LEU A 116 18.25 10.63 3.61
N PRO A 117 17.13 10.62 4.35
CA PRO A 117 15.97 11.43 4.02
C PRO A 117 16.25 12.89 4.33
N GLY A 118 15.87 13.77 3.41
CA GLY A 118 16.00 15.20 3.55
C GLY A 118 14.89 15.92 2.81
N MET A 119 14.68 17.16 3.17
CA MET A 119 13.67 18.04 2.62
C MET A 119 14.34 19.03 1.68
N VAL A 120 13.84 19.15 0.45
CA VAL A 120 14.35 20.10 -0.54
C VAL A 120 14.06 21.52 -0.04
N LYS A 121 15.10 22.29 0.23
CA LYS A 121 14.97 23.69 0.66
C LYS A 121 14.88 24.63 -0.53
N ASN A 122 15.79 24.49 -1.49
CA ASN A 122 15.83 25.37 -2.66
C ASN A 122 16.46 24.66 -3.87
N LEU A 123 16.11 25.16 -5.06
CA LEU A 123 16.81 24.84 -6.30
C LEU A 123 17.82 25.97 -6.60
N MET A 124 19.10 25.63 -6.63
CA MET A 124 20.21 26.58 -6.70
C MET A 124 20.80 26.63 -8.11
N GLN A 125 21.02 27.84 -8.62
CA GLN A 125 21.73 28.07 -9.88
C GLN A 125 23.24 28.15 -9.63
N ILE A 126 24.00 27.40 -10.42
CA ILE A 126 25.45 27.21 -10.24
C ILE A 126 26.16 27.54 -11.56
N GLY A 127 27.14 28.43 -11.49
CA GLY A 127 27.93 28.90 -12.63
C GLY A 127 27.55 30.31 -13.12
N LYS A 128 28.54 31.04 -13.64
CA LYS A 128 28.37 32.39 -14.19
C LYS A 128 27.98 32.30 -15.66
N LYS A 129 27.04 33.14 -16.10
CA LYS A 129 26.70 33.28 -17.52
C LYS A 129 27.52 34.44 -18.08
N GLU A 130 28.61 34.10 -18.74
CA GLU A 130 29.52 35.10 -19.31
C GLU A 130 29.17 35.35 -20.79
N ASN A 131 28.69 34.33 -21.51
CA ASN A 131 28.25 34.40 -22.90
C ASN A 131 26.75 34.08 -23.09
N LYS A 132 26.18 34.47 -24.25
CA LYS A 132 24.77 34.22 -24.58
C LYS A 132 24.43 32.72 -24.67
N ASP A 133 25.41 31.89 -25.06
CA ASP A 133 25.24 30.45 -25.29
C ASP A 133 25.50 29.59 -24.04
N ASP A 134 25.86 30.22 -22.91
CA ASP A 134 26.13 29.52 -21.65
C ASP A 134 24.83 29.12 -20.95
N LEU A 135 24.84 27.92 -20.37
CA LEU A 135 23.72 27.35 -19.64
C LEU A 135 24.05 27.17 -18.15
N HIS A 136 23.23 27.74 -17.27
CA HIS A 136 23.40 27.59 -15.82
C HIS A 136 23.13 26.16 -15.38
N MET A 137 23.94 25.63 -14.47
CA MET A 137 23.70 24.33 -13.85
C MET A 137 22.72 24.46 -12.69
N LEU A 138 21.95 23.42 -12.41
CA LEU A 138 20.98 23.38 -11.31
C LEU A 138 21.31 22.27 -10.32
N GLY A 139 21.26 22.58 -9.03
CA GLY A 139 21.43 21.61 -7.93
C GLY A 139 20.47 21.89 -6.78
N PHE A 140 20.21 20.89 -5.95
CA PHE A 140 19.24 20.96 -4.85
C PHE A 140 19.93 21.21 -3.52
N GLU A 141 19.49 22.25 -2.81
CA GLU A 141 19.81 22.42 -1.40
C GLU A 141 18.84 21.56 -0.58
N VAL A 142 19.36 20.66 0.26
CA VAL A 142 18.55 19.69 1.01
C VAL A 142 18.92 19.73 2.49
N ASP A 143 17.91 19.86 3.34
CA ASP A 143 18.05 19.79 4.79
C ASP A 143 17.65 18.40 5.29
N PHE A 144 18.52 17.72 6.02
CA PHE A 144 18.21 16.40 6.55
C PHE A 144 17.14 16.44 7.64
N VAL A 145 16.25 15.46 7.61
CA VAL A 145 15.26 15.26 8.67
C VAL A 145 15.96 14.56 9.83
N ASN A 146 16.31 15.31 10.88
CA ASN A 146 16.92 14.75 12.10
C ASN A 146 15.83 14.21 13.03
N ASN A 147 16.02 13.00 13.56
CA ASN A 147 15.03 12.23 14.34
C ASN A 147 14.98 12.58 15.84
N ASP A 148 15.54 13.73 16.25
CA ASP A 148 15.65 14.11 17.66
C ASP A 148 14.71 15.27 18.00
N HIS A 149 13.58 14.95 18.62
CA HIS A 149 12.71 15.92 19.28
C HIS A 149 13.30 16.34 20.64
N THR A 150 14.33 17.20 20.64
CA THR A 150 14.60 18.16 21.74
C THR A 150 15.40 19.36 21.22
N LEU A 151 15.05 20.56 21.69
CA LEU A 151 15.57 21.86 21.25
C LEU A 151 17.09 22.00 21.41
N SER A 152 17.80 22.21 20.30
CA SER A 152 19.06 22.96 20.30
C SER A 152 19.15 23.84 19.06
N SER A 153 18.84 25.12 19.24
CA SER A 153 19.19 26.16 18.27
C SER A 153 20.71 26.30 18.23
N LYS A 154 21.26 26.48 17.03
CA LYS A 154 22.61 26.96 16.69
C LYS A 154 23.68 25.88 16.47
N LYS A 155 23.65 25.32 15.27
CA LYS A 155 24.83 25.39 14.38
C LYS A 155 24.33 25.77 12.99
N ALA A 156 24.92 26.81 12.40
CA ALA A 156 24.67 27.16 11.01
C ALA A 156 25.04 25.94 10.16
N ALA A 157 24.02 25.21 9.69
CA ALA A 157 24.21 24.08 8.80
C ALA A 157 24.96 24.57 7.56
N THR A 158 26.14 24.01 7.33
CA THR A 158 26.88 24.15 6.09
C THR A 158 25.94 23.85 4.94
N MET A 159 25.72 24.81 4.02
CA MET A 159 24.85 24.61 2.85
C MET A 159 25.26 23.33 2.11
N GLN A 160 24.41 22.32 2.10
CA GLN A 160 24.69 21.04 1.44
C GLN A 160 23.96 20.99 0.10
N LEU A 161 24.74 21.09 -0.97
CA LEU A 161 24.25 21.15 -2.33
C LEU A 161 24.43 19.79 -3.01
N PHE A 162 23.34 19.23 -3.50
CA PHE A 162 23.28 17.90 -4.11
C PHE A 162 22.93 18.00 -5.60
N SER A 163 23.51 17.11 -6.41
CA SER A 163 23.14 16.98 -7.81
C SER A 163 21.90 16.09 -7.96
N ALA A 164 21.23 16.18 -9.11
CA ALA A 164 20.10 15.30 -9.42
C ALA A 164 20.47 13.80 -9.35
N ALA A 165 21.74 13.42 -9.57
CA ALA A 165 22.19 12.02 -9.45
C ALA A 165 22.42 11.57 -8.00
N ASP A 166 22.43 12.50 -7.05
CA ASP A 166 22.55 12.19 -5.63
C ASP A 166 21.18 11.93 -5.01
N ILE A 167 20.08 12.37 -5.64
CA ILE A 167 18.71 12.04 -5.22
C ILE A 167 18.37 10.65 -5.75
N ILE A 168 18.13 9.70 -4.83
CA ILE A 168 17.81 8.30 -5.17
C ILE A 168 16.31 8.02 -5.13
N GLN A 169 15.54 8.82 -4.40
CA GLN A 169 14.09 8.70 -4.29
C GLN A 169 13.45 10.06 -4.00
N VAL A 170 12.26 10.28 -4.57
CA VAL A 170 11.37 11.41 -4.25
C VAL A 170 10.13 10.84 -3.58
N ILE A 171 9.76 11.38 -2.43
CA ILE A 171 8.58 10.98 -1.66
C ILE A 171 7.45 11.96 -2.03
N PRO A 172 6.31 11.49 -2.57
CA PRO A 172 5.22 12.37 -2.99
C PRO A 172 4.58 13.12 -1.81
N SER A 173 4.39 14.43 -1.94
CA SER A 173 3.92 15.32 -0.87
C SER A 173 2.43 15.24 -0.52
N ASN A 174 1.71 14.19 -0.92
CA ASN A 174 0.29 14.00 -0.59
C ASN A 174 0.06 13.09 0.63
N SER A 175 0.94 13.20 1.63
CA SER A 175 0.74 12.59 2.94
C SER A 175 1.53 13.34 4.02
N ASN A 176 1.04 14.52 4.44
CA ASN A 176 0.95 14.84 5.86
C ASN A 176 -0.04 16.00 6.14
N PRO A 177 -0.90 15.88 7.17
CA PRO A 177 -1.63 16.99 7.78
C PRO A 177 -0.71 17.72 8.80
N PHE A 178 -1.04 18.98 9.10
CA PHE A 178 -0.50 19.88 10.13
C PHE A 178 0.56 20.95 9.72
N GLU A 179 0.05 22.18 9.63
CA GLU A 179 0.77 23.46 9.68
C GLU A 179 1.43 23.69 11.05
N PHE A 180 2.72 24.05 11.06
CA PHE A 180 3.35 24.76 12.18
C PHE A 180 3.95 26.08 11.68
N HIS A 181 3.46 27.17 12.26
CA HIS A 181 3.86 28.53 11.97
C HIS A 181 5.16 28.87 12.71
N TRP A 182 6.24 29.22 11.99
CA TRP A 182 7.42 29.88 12.57
C TRP A 182 7.56 31.26 11.94
N SER A 183 7.53 32.29 12.78
CA SER A 183 7.63 33.70 12.38
C SER A 183 9.05 34.06 11.92
N ASP A 184 9.12 34.84 10.85
CA ASP A 184 10.35 35.35 10.22
C ASP A 184 11.16 36.24 11.18
N GLY A 185 12.43 35.86 11.39
CA GLY A 185 13.47 36.70 11.99
C GLY A 185 14.63 36.87 11.01
N SER A 186 14.66 37.99 10.30
CA SER A 186 15.69 38.37 9.35
C SER A 186 17.09 38.44 9.99
N GLY A 187 18.05 37.73 9.40
CA GLY A 187 19.48 37.82 9.75
C GLY A 187 20.26 38.81 8.88
N SER A 188 21.45 39.20 9.37
CA SER A 188 22.50 39.97 8.69
C SER A 188 23.83 39.54 9.34
N LEU A 189 24.97 39.21 8.71
CA LEU A 189 25.55 39.23 7.36
C LEU A 189 26.70 38.16 7.39
N SER A 190 27.13 37.47 6.33
CA SER A 190 28.08 37.99 5.33
C SER A 190 28.50 36.94 4.25
N LYS A 191 28.33 37.35 2.99
CA LYS A 191 29.11 37.12 1.74
C LYS A 191 29.75 35.75 1.40
N LYS A 192 29.14 35.07 0.41
CA LYS A 192 29.70 34.77 -0.93
C LYS A 192 28.52 34.59 -1.93
N THR A 193 28.67 35.11 -3.14
CA THR A 193 27.60 35.43 -4.11
C THR A 193 26.93 34.19 -4.74
N LEU A 194 25.71 33.88 -4.30
CA LEU A 194 24.70 33.01 -4.94
C LEU A 194 23.41 33.83 -5.07
N SER A 195 22.75 33.85 -6.22
CA SER A 195 21.50 34.59 -6.43
C SER A 195 20.27 33.69 -6.27
N ARG A 196 19.35 34.08 -5.38
CA ARG A 196 18.06 33.43 -5.04
C ARG A 196 16.95 34.05 -5.91
N ILE A 197 15.98 33.27 -6.40
CA ILE A 197 14.81 33.79 -7.14
C ILE A 197 13.55 33.54 -6.31
N GLN A 198 12.68 34.55 -6.18
CA GLN A 198 11.33 34.47 -5.61
C GLN A 198 10.27 34.41 -6.75
N SER A 199 9.31 33.48 -6.58
CA SER A 199 7.98 33.31 -7.20
C SER A 199 7.79 33.10 -8.73
N MET A 200 6.90 32.14 -9.06
CA MET A 200 6.28 31.87 -10.37
C MET A 200 4.88 32.56 -10.47
N PRO A 201 4.32 32.80 -11.68
CA PRO A 201 3.11 33.60 -11.85
C PRO A 201 1.80 32.79 -11.73
N ASN A 202 0.74 33.44 -11.23
CA ASN A 202 -0.66 33.01 -11.33
C ASN A 202 -1.53 34.21 -11.76
N MET A 203 -2.53 33.99 -12.62
CA MET A 203 -3.47 35.03 -13.11
C MET A 203 -4.70 35.13 -12.21
N GLU A 204 -5.02 36.37 -11.83
CA GLU A 204 -6.06 36.80 -10.88
C GLU A 204 -7.48 36.86 -11.47
N THR A 205 -8.50 36.94 -10.60
CA THR A 205 -9.40 38.12 -10.45
C THR A 205 -10.27 37.95 -9.17
N ARG A 206 -10.08 38.75 -8.10
CA ARG A 206 -10.67 40.09 -7.75
C ARG A 206 -12.16 40.02 -7.32
N THR A 207 -12.70 40.65 -6.26
CA THR A 207 -12.25 41.62 -5.22
C THR A 207 -13.34 41.78 -4.11
N LYS A 208 -12.93 42.28 -2.91
CA LYS A 208 -13.62 43.18 -1.91
C LYS A 208 -14.71 42.61 -0.97
N GLN A 209 -14.48 42.62 0.36
CA GLN A 209 -14.79 43.66 1.41
C GLN A 209 -16.31 43.80 1.67
N ASP A 210 -16.90 43.87 2.88
CA ASP A 210 -16.48 44.07 4.27
C ASP A 210 -17.56 43.51 5.25
N VAL A 211 -17.09 43.01 6.41
CA VAL A 211 -17.49 43.24 7.83
C VAL A 211 -18.97 43.49 8.26
N GLU A 212 -19.43 42.58 9.13
CA GLU A 212 -20.25 42.72 10.37
C GLU A 212 -21.80 42.55 10.46
N ASN A 213 -22.16 41.61 11.36
CA ASN A 213 -23.09 41.69 12.51
C ASN A 213 -24.36 40.83 12.59
N LEU A 214 -24.65 40.49 13.85
CA LEU A 214 -25.49 39.41 14.39
C LEU A 214 -27.02 39.61 14.29
N ARG A 215 -27.69 38.45 14.16
CA ARG A 215 -28.97 37.99 14.77
C ARG A 215 -30.24 38.84 14.60
N GLU A 216 -31.31 38.18 14.12
CA GLU A 216 -32.62 38.14 14.80
C GLU A 216 -33.48 36.95 14.34
N GLN A 217 -34.42 36.54 15.20
CA GLN A 217 -35.19 35.29 15.19
C GLN A 217 -36.61 35.43 14.59
N LYS A 218 -37.22 34.27 14.28
CA LYS A 218 -38.58 33.79 14.68
C LYS A 218 -39.74 33.65 13.63
N ILE A 219 -40.40 32.46 13.74
CA ILE A 219 -41.84 32.09 13.53
C ILE A 219 -42.24 31.78 12.07
N VAL A 220 -42.72 30.61 11.59
CA VAL A 220 -43.58 29.45 11.99
C VAL A 220 -44.86 29.38 11.10
N GLN A 221 -45.03 28.21 10.46
CA GLN A 221 -46.25 27.53 9.94
C GLN A 221 -47.17 28.20 8.89
N ASN A 222 -47.49 27.50 7.79
CA ASN A 222 -48.58 26.50 7.79
C ASN A 222 -48.65 25.62 6.53
N GLN A 223 -49.10 24.38 6.75
CA GLN A 223 -49.24 23.28 5.78
C GLN A 223 -50.51 23.39 4.91
N ARG A 224 -50.46 22.83 3.69
CA ARG A 224 -51.56 22.02 3.13
C ARG A 224 -51.00 20.79 2.39
N THR A 225 -51.63 19.68 2.71
CA THR A 225 -51.40 18.28 2.35
C THR A 225 -51.76 17.95 0.90
N ASP A 226 -50.91 17.15 0.22
CA ASP A 226 -51.32 16.13 -0.75
C ASP A 226 -50.19 15.08 -0.93
N SER A 227 -50.59 13.82 -1.11
CA SER A 227 -49.84 12.55 -1.10
C SER A 227 -48.38 12.53 -1.62
N PRO A 228 -47.44 11.77 -1.02
CA PRO A 228 -46.08 11.66 -1.55
C PRO A 228 -46.04 10.60 -2.66
N GLN A 229 -46.40 10.99 -3.89
CA GLN A 229 -45.66 10.45 -5.05
C GLN A 229 -44.24 11.01 -4.94
N ALA A 230 -43.22 10.16 -5.08
CA ALA A 230 -41.83 10.61 -5.11
C ALA A 230 -41.71 11.69 -6.20
N ARG A 231 -41.47 12.95 -5.78
CA ARG A 231 -41.39 14.07 -6.71
C ARG A 231 -40.08 13.93 -7.48
N LEU A 232 -40.18 13.64 -8.78
CA LEU A 232 -39.04 13.60 -9.68
C LEU A 232 -38.60 15.04 -9.98
N GLU A 233 -37.30 15.31 -9.87
CA GLU A 233 -36.69 16.62 -10.12
C GLU A 233 -35.52 16.52 -11.10
N VAL A 234 -35.00 17.67 -11.55
CA VAL A 234 -33.80 17.69 -12.42
C VAL A 234 -32.62 17.16 -11.61
N GLY A 235 -31.98 16.09 -12.12
CA GLY A 235 -30.95 15.33 -11.44
C GLY A 235 -31.42 13.98 -10.90
N SER A 236 -32.72 13.67 -10.89
CA SER A 236 -33.22 12.36 -10.46
C SER A 236 -32.81 11.25 -11.46
N MET A 237 -32.34 10.13 -10.91
CA MET A 237 -32.12 8.88 -11.66
C MET A 237 -33.47 8.20 -11.90
N VAL A 238 -33.77 7.91 -13.16
CA VAL A 238 -35.06 7.37 -13.56
C VAL A 238 -34.91 6.19 -14.48
N GLU A 239 -35.81 5.25 -14.33
CA GLU A 239 -36.07 4.20 -15.31
C GLU A 239 -37.35 4.53 -16.09
N VAL A 240 -37.35 4.17 -17.36
CA VAL A 240 -38.46 4.40 -18.28
C VAL A 240 -38.77 3.08 -18.97
N VAL A 241 -39.97 2.57 -18.73
CA VAL A 241 -40.46 1.37 -19.42
C VAL A 241 -41.09 1.80 -20.74
N SER A 242 -40.49 1.36 -21.85
CA SER A 242 -41.04 1.58 -23.19
C SER A 242 -42.33 0.78 -23.40
N ASP A 243 -43.15 1.19 -24.37
CA ASP A 243 -44.41 0.51 -24.69
C ASP A 243 -44.20 -0.93 -25.23
N SER A 244 -42.96 -1.31 -25.57
CA SER A 244 -42.55 -2.68 -25.94
C SER A 244 -42.01 -3.50 -24.75
N GLY A 245 -42.07 -2.98 -23.52
CA GLY A 245 -41.64 -3.66 -22.30
C GLY A 245 -40.13 -3.61 -22.01
N VAL A 246 -39.36 -2.86 -22.80
CA VAL A 246 -37.92 -2.66 -22.56
C VAL A 246 -37.72 -1.47 -21.63
N THR A 247 -36.99 -1.66 -20.53
CA THR A 247 -36.66 -0.61 -19.55
C THR A 247 -35.35 0.06 -19.90
N VAL A 248 -35.35 1.39 -19.96
CA VAL A 248 -34.14 2.20 -20.16
C VAL A 248 -33.86 3.11 -18.97
N TYR A 249 -32.59 3.40 -18.73
CA TYR A 249 -32.13 4.14 -17.54
C TYR A 249 -31.43 5.44 -17.92
N GLY A 250 -31.60 6.48 -17.10
CA GLY A 250 -30.91 7.75 -17.30
C GLY A 250 -31.22 8.80 -16.25
N VAL A 251 -30.73 10.01 -16.47
CA VAL A 251 -30.83 11.15 -15.55
C VAL A 251 -31.72 12.23 -16.12
N ILE A 252 -32.66 12.75 -15.33
CA ILE A 252 -33.47 13.91 -15.75
C ILE A 252 -32.55 15.14 -15.84
N ARG A 253 -32.34 15.67 -17.05
CA ARG A 253 -31.58 16.90 -17.30
C ARG A 253 -32.47 18.12 -17.51
N TRP A 254 -33.75 17.91 -17.80
CA TRP A 254 -34.70 18.99 -18.02
C TRP A 254 -36.11 18.57 -17.62
N LEU A 255 -36.85 19.48 -16.98
CA LEU A 255 -38.28 19.34 -16.69
C LEU A 255 -39.00 20.60 -17.14
N GLY A 256 -40.13 20.44 -17.83
CA GLY A 256 -40.97 21.56 -18.23
C GLY A 256 -41.99 21.19 -19.30
N ILE A 257 -42.70 22.18 -19.81
CA ILE A 257 -43.71 22.01 -20.87
C ILE A 257 -43.10 22.49 -22.19
N PRO A 258 -42.80 21.61 -23.16
CA PRO A 258 -42.39 22.02 -24.50
C PRO A 258 -43.48 22.87 -25.16
N GLU A 259 -43.13 23.83 -26.01
CA GLU A 259 -44.08 24.80 -26.61
C GLU A 259 -45.23 24.14 -27.40
N GLU A 260 -45.07 22.87 -27.80
CA GLU A 260 -46.07 22.09 -28.53
C GLU A 260 -46.94 21.17 -27.65
N LYS A 261 -46.78 21.19 -26.31
CA LYS A 261 -47.44 20.25 -25.38
C LYS A 261 -48.20 20.98 -24.28
N LYS A 262 -49.16 20.27 -23.67
CA LYS A 262 -50.06 20.81 -22.61
C LYS A 262 -49.74 20.27 -21.21
N LYS A 263 -48.75 19.39 -21.07
CA LYS A 263 -48.36 18.71 -19.81
C LYS A 263 -46.84 18.74 -19.66
N GLU A 264 -46.38 18.47 -18.44
CA GLU A 264 -44.96 18.44 -18.09
C GLU A 264 -44.24 17.20 -18.65
N TRP A 265 -43.07 17.43 -19.22
CA TRP A 265 -42.21 16.44 -19.85
C TRP A 265 -40.83 16.47 -19.19
N ALA A 266 -40.18 15.31 -19.19
CA ALA A 266 -38.81 15.12 -18.79
C ALA A 266 -37.91 14.93 -20.00
N GLY A 267 -36.81 15.67 -20.04
CA GLY A 267 -35.67 15.42 -20.90
C GLY A 267 -34.64 14.60 -20.12
N ILE A 268 -34.40 13.37 -20.55
CA ILE A 268 -33.56 12.38 -19.87
C ILE A 268 -32.31 12.15 -20.71
N GLU A 269 -31.15 12.22 -20.06
CA GLU A 269 -29.88 11.75 -20.62
C GLU A 269 -29.70 10.28 -20.25
N LEU A 270 -29.71 9.40 -21.25
CA LEU A 270 -29.59 7.95 -21.09
C LEU A 270 -28.14 7.54 -20.85
N ASP A 271 -27.96 6.48 -20.05
CA ASP A 271 -26.66 5.89 -19.75
C ASP A 271 -25.95 5.32 -21.00
N TYR A 272 -26.72 5.02 -22.06
CA TYR A 272 -26.25 4.40 -23.31
C TYR A 272 -26.99 4.93 -24.53
N GLU A 273 -26.41 4.70 -25.71
CA GLU A 273 -26.96 5.14 -27.00
C GLU A 273 -28.17 4.31 -27.42
N VAL A 274 -29.25 4.99 -27.81
CA VAL A 274 -30.48 4.36 -28.30
C VAL A 274 -30.84 4.95 -29.66
N ASN A 275 -30.96 4.08 -30.67
CA ASN A 275 -31.28 4.47 -32.05
C ASN A 275 -32.60 5.26 -32.11
N GLY A 276 -32.54 6.48 -32.65
CA GLY A 276 -33.68 7.39 -32.77
C GLY A 276 -33.82 8.43 -31.66
N CYS A 277 -32.90 8.44 -30.67
CA CYS A 277 -32.82 9.49 -29.64
C CYS A 277 -32.02 10.73 -30.14
N SER A 278 -32.15 11.87 -29.47
CA SER A 278 -31.49 13.12 -29.89
C SER A 278 -30.22 13.44 -29.09
N ASP A 279 -29.63 14.62 -29.30
CA ASP A 279 -28.47 15.18 -28.57
C ASP A 279 -28.88 16.27 -27.54
N GLY A 280 -30.13 16.18 -27.06
CA GLY A 280 -30.76 17.15 -26.14
C GLY A 280 -31.65 18.18 -26.84
N LYS A 281 -31.98 17.95 -28.11
CA LYS A 281 -32.93 18.75 -28.91
C LYS A 281 -34.29 18.06 -29.05
N TYR A 282 -35.36 18.84 -29.01
CA TYR A 282 -36.72 18.41 -29.28
C TYR A 282 -37.45 19.50 -30.08
N GLY A 283 -38.14 19.14 -31.17
CA GLY A 283 -38.85 20.11 -32.02
C GLY A 283 -38.00 21.23 -32.62
N GLY A 284 -36.69 21.00 -32.86
CA GLY A 284 -35.77 22.00 -33.39
C GLY A 284 -35.16 22.98 -32.36
N ARG A 285 -35.58 22.90 -31.09
CA ARG A 285 -35.03 23.69 -29.97
C ARG A 285 -34.16 22.83 -29.06
N ARG A 286 -33.09 23.41 -28.49
CA ARG A 286 -32.19 22.74 -27.55
C ARG A 286 -32.64 22.98 -26.10
N TYR A 287 -32.82 21.90 -25.34
CA TYR A 287 -33.23 21.94 -23.93
C TYR A 287 -32.07 21.59 -22.98
N PHE A 288 -31.21 20.66 -23.39
CA PHE A 288 -29.95 20.33 -22.73
C PHE A 288 -28.90 19.86 -23.76
N THR A 289 -27.69 19.54 -23.33
CA THR A 289 -26.61 19.06 -24.21
C THR A 289 -26.07 17.75 -23.66
N CYS A 290 -26.02 16.72 -24.51
CA CYS A 290 -25.43 15.41 -24.23
C CYS A 290 -24.81 14.82 -25.51
N GLU A 291 -24.19 13.64 -25.40
CA GLU A 291 -23.70 12.88 -26.55
C GLU A 291 -24.86 12.45 -27.47
N GLY A 292 -24.60 12.32 -28.77
CA GLY A 292 -25.63 11.98 -29.76
C GLY A 292 -26.33 10.66 -29.45
N ASN A 293 -27.64 10.58 -29.76
CA ASN A 293 -28.49 9.41 -29.50
C ASN A 293 -28.67 9.05 -28.03
N ARG A 294 -28.53 10.00 -27.09
CA ARG A 294 -28.72 9.77 -25.65
C ARG A 294 -29.79 10.64 -25.00
N ALA A 295 -30.42 11.56 -25.71
CA ALA A 295 -31.52 12.34 -25.17
C ALA A 295 -32.88 11.75 -25.52
N LEU A 296 -33.68 11.50 -24.49
CA LEU A 296 -35.04 11.01 -24.58
C LEU A 296 -36.01 12.03 -23.95
N PHE A 297 -37.11 12.34 -24.64
CA PHE A 297 -38.15 13.25 -24.14
C PHE A 297 -39.47 12.51 -24.01
N LEU A 298 -40.06 12.49 -22.81
CA LEU A 298 -41.34 11.84 -22.54
C LEU A 298 -42.12 12.55 -21.42
N PRO A 299 -43.44 12.30 -21.29
CA PRO A 299 -44.21 12.77 -20.14
C PRO A 299 -43.61 12.26 -18.82
N ILE A 300 -43.49 13.13 -17.82
CA ILE A 300 -42.92 12.78 -16.49
C ILE A 300 -43.64 11.59 -15.83
N THR A 301 -44.92 11.37 -16.18
CA THR A 301 -45.73 10.24 -15.70
C THR A 301 -45.25 8.86 -16.20
N LYS A 302 -44.37 8.82 -17.21
CA LYS A 302 -43.76 7.59 -17.73
C LYS A 302 -42.36 7.33 -17.12
N CYS A 303 -41.89 8.21 -16.23
CA CYS A 303 -40.65 8.01 -15.48
C CYS A 303 -40.97 7.42 -14.11
N SER A 304 -40.25 6.39 -13.70
CA SER A 304 -40.20 5.92 -12.31
C SER A 304 -38.79 6.12 -11.75
N PRO A 305 -38.63 6.28 -10.43
CA PRO A 305 -37.32 6.20 -9.81
C PRO A 305 -36.62 4.90 -10.20
N ASP A 306 -35.33 4.96 -10.53
CA ASP A 306 -34.56 3.79 -10.94
C ASP A 306 -34.57 2.71 -9.84
N SER A 307 -35.20 1.57 -10.12
CA SER A 307 -35.40 0.48 -9.16
C SER A 307 -34.09 -0.19 -8.73
N ARG A 308 -33.00 -0.03 -9.50
CA ARG A 308 -31.66 -0.49 -9.12
C ARG A 308 -31.14 0.19 -7.86
N PHE A 309 -31.69 1.36 -7.54
CA PHE A 309 -31.30 2.19 -6.41
C PHE A 309 -32.43 2.33 -5.37
N PHE A 310 -33.53 1.59 -5.53
CA PHE A 310 -34.64 1.58 -4.59
C PHE A 310 -34.58 0.33 -3.69
N CYS A 311 -34.01 0.49 -2.49
CA CYS A 311 -34.22 -0.45 -1.39
C CYS A 311 -35.69 -0.37 -0.97
N SER A 312 -36.40 -1.50 -0.97
CA SER A 312 -37.84 -1.60 -0.68
C SER A 312 -38.18 -1.03 0.71
N SER A 313 -38.50 0.26 0.75
CA SER A 313 -38.96 0.98 1.93
C SER A 313 -40.49 0.98 1.96
N THR A 314 -41.06 -0.17 2.31
CA THR A 314 -42.42 -0.23 2.84
C THR A 314 -42.40 -0.71 4.27
N GLU A 315 -41.75 0.05 5.15
CA GLU A 315 -42.25 0.26 6.50
C GLU A 315 -41.98 1.70 6.91
N LYS A 316 -43.05 2.48 7.09
CA LYS A 316 -42.98 3.78 7.77
C LYS A 316 -42.82 3.51 9.27
N HIS A 317 -41.61 3.18 9.70
CA HIS A 317 -41.23 3.36 11.09
C HIS A 317 -40.63 4.76 11.27
N LYS A 318 -41.05 5.41 12.36
CA LYS A 318 -40.55 6.70 12.83
C LYS A 318 -39.02 6.70 12.81
N LEU A 319 -38.42 7.87 12.54
CA LEU A 319 -37.01 8.10 12.83
C LEU A 319 -36.65 7.55 14.22
N THR A 320 -35.46 6.95 14.29
CA THR A 320 -34.78 6.30 15.43
C THR A 320 -35.02 4.79 15.50
N GLU A 321 -34.19 4.01 14.79
CA GLU A 321 -33.49 2.85 15.35
C GLU A 321 -32.52 2.27 14.31
N ILE A 322 -31.23 2.28 14.68
CA ILE A 322 -30.21 1.35 14.18
C ILE A 322 -30.83 -0.06 14.29
N PRO A 323 -30.57 -1.03 13.36
CA PRO A 323 -31.06 -2.40 13.54
C PRO A 323 -30.76 -2.83 14.97
N SER A 324 -31.80 -3.11 15.76
CA SER A 324 -31.66 -3.35 17.19
C SER A 324 -30.67 -4.49 17.38
N VAL A 325 -29.47 -4.17 17.84
CA VAL A 325 -28.44 -5.16 18.17
C VAL A 325 -29.11 -6.16 19.11
N PRO A 326 -29.06 -7.47 18.83
CA PRO A 326 -29.65 -8.46 19.72
C PRO A 326 -29.16 -8.18 21.15
N PRO A 327 -30.06 -8.13 22.15
CA PRO A 327 -29.66 -7.90 23.54
C PRO A 327 -28.51 -8.86 23.88
N TYR A 328 -27.34 -8.31 24.16
CA TYR A 328 -26.19 -9.09 24.58
C TYR A 328 -26.17 -9.06 26.10
N GLU A 329 -26.49 -10.19 26.73
CA GLU A 329 -26.21 -10.37 28.15
C GLU A 329 -24.69 -10.44 28.32
N GLU A 330 -24.13 -9.47 29.03
CA GLU A 330 -22.71 -9.44 29.39
C GLU A 330 -22.41 -10.55 30.41
N LEU A 331 -22.21 -11.77 29.90
CA LEU A 331 -21.62 -12.84 30.70
C LEU A 331 -20.11 -12.57 30.81
N GLU A 332 -19.58 -12.61 32.04
CA GLU A 332 -18.15 -12.40 32.32
C GLU A 332 -17.24 -13.52 31.79
N GLU A 333 -17.82 -14.63 31.33
CA GLU A 333 -17.09 -15.79 30.80
C GLU A 333 -16.67 -15.59 29.34
N ASP A 334 -15.42 -15.94 29.03
CA ASP A 334 -14.85 -15.93 27.68
C ASP A 334 -15.55 -16.96 26.77
N ALA A 335 -16.02 -16.51 25.61
CA ALA A 335 -16.61 -17.40 24.62
C ALA A 335 -15.51 -18.23 23.94
N PRO A 336 -15.64 -19.56 23.84
CA PRO A 336 -14.65 -20.39 23.16
C PRO A 336 -14.63 -20.09 21.65
N PRO A 337 -13.51 -20.37 20.94
CA PRO A 337 -13.46 -20.28 19.48
C PRO A 337 -14.57 -21.09 18.81
N VAL A 338 -15.12 -20.55 17.73
CA VAL A 338 -16.27 -21.13 17.05
C VAL A 338 -15.87 -22.46 16.39
N PRO A 339 -16.54 -23.59 16.69
CA PRO A 339 -16.23 -24.86 16.07
C PRO A 339 -16.63 -24.86 14.59
N GLU A 340 -15.93 -25.67 13.79
CA GLU A 340 -16.12 -25.76 12.33
C GLU A 340 -17.58 -26.06 11.93
N SER A 341 -18.28 -26.91 12.69
CA SER A 341 -19.67 -27.28 12.45
C SER A 341 -20.65 -26.12 12.54
N GLU A 342 -20.34 -25.11 13.35
CA GLU A 342 -21.22 -23.96 13.62
C GLU A 342 -20.77 -22.71 12.87
N ALA A 343 -19.48 -22.63 12.50
CA ALA A 343 -18.85 -21.46 11.90
C ALA A 343 -19.62 -20.91 10.70
N LEU A 344 -20.03 -21.76 9.75
CA LEU A 344 -20.77 -21.31 8.57
C LEU A 344 -22.15 -20.77 8.91
N SER A 345 -22.86 -21.42 9.84
CA SER A 345 -24.20 -20.98 10.27
C SER A 345 -24.17 -19.65 11.02
N LEU A 346 -23.11 -19.43 11.78
CA LEU A 346 -22.94 -18.24 12.59
C LEU A 346 -22.41 -17.06 11.78
N PHE A 347 -21.39 -17.28 10.94
CA PHE A 347 -20.66 -16.22 10.27
C PHE A 347 -21.17 -15.88 8.88
N LEU A 348 -21.75 -16.80 8.10
CA LEU A 348 -22.03 -16.48 6.69
C LEU A 348 -23.14 -15.44 6.50
N GLY A 349 -22.90 -14.52 5.55
CA GLY A 349 -23.88 -13.58 5.04
C GLY A 349 -23.55 -12.11 5.27
N ARG A 350 -24.51 -11.25 4.93
CA ARG A 350 -24.47 -9.80 5.16
C ARG A 350 -24.80 -9.50 6.63
N MET A 351 -24.28 -8.38 7.13
CA MET A 351 -24.39 -8.01 8.55
C MET A 351 -23.81 -9.08 9.47
N LYS A 352 -22.67 -9.66 9.06
CA LYS A 352 -21.90 -10.62 9.84
C LYS A 352 -20.43 -10.20 9.94
N GLY A 353 -19.77 -10.63 11.00
CA GLY A 353 -18.42 -10.19 11.35
C GLY A 353 -18.41 -8.84 12.08
N ILE A 354 -17.30 -8.12 11.97
CA ILE A 354 -17.10 -6.84 12.64
C ILE A 354 -17.53 -5.71 11.69
N GLN A 355 -18.47 -4.88 12.12
CA GLN A 355 -18.94 -3.75 11.31
C GLN A 355 -17.89 -2.63 11.30
N GLY A 356 -17.41 -2.29 10.11
CA GLY A 356 -16.43 -1.23 9.94
C GLY A 356 -17.04 0.17 10.05
N HIS A 357 -16.26 1.13 10.54
CA HIS A 357 -16.64 2.53 10.65
C HIS A 357 -15.41 3.44 10.69
N ILE A 358 -15.36 4.45 9.80
CA ILE A 358 -14.31 5.49 9.72
C ILE A 358 -12.90 4.89 9.73
N ASN A 359 -12.44 4.40 8.58
CA ASN A 359 -11.07 3.86 8.40
C ASN A 359 -10.68 2.74 9.41
N SER A 360 -11.64 1.97 9.93
CA SER A 360 -11.37 0.92 10.93
C SER A 360 -10.91 -0.42 10.35
N CYS A 361 -10.88 -0.59 9.02
CA CYS A 361 -10.69 -1.90 8.39
C CYS A 361 -9.41 -2.62 8.84
N TYR A 362 -8.31 -1.90 9.11
CA TYR A 362 -7.07 -2.47 9.65
C TYR A 362 -7.30 -3.20 10.99
N LEU A 363 -8.15 -2.64 11.85
CA LEU A 363 -8.49 -3.18 13.16
C LEU A 363 -9.50 -4.32 13.02
N ASP A 364 -10.55 -4.10 12.23
CA ASP A 364 -11.63 -5.08 12.04
C ASP A 364 -11.08 -6.39 11.45
N ALA A 365 -10.30 -6.29 10.37
CA ALA A 365 -9.71 -7.45 9.71
C ALA A 365 -8.69 -8.18 10.62
N THR A 366 -7.92 -7.43 11.40
CA THR A 366 -6.95 -7.99 12.36
C THR A 366 -7.66 -8.73 13.50
N LEU A 367 -8.65 -8.10 14.14
CA LEU A 367 -9.42 -8.73 15.22
C LEU A 367 -10.16 -9.96 14.73
N PHE A 368 -10.80 -9.90 13.56
CA PHE A 368 -11.45 -11.05 12.97
C PHE A 368 -10.45 -12.19 12.70
N SER A 369 -9.27 -11.88 12.16
CA SER A 369 -8.23 -12.87 11.89
C SER A 369 -7.70 -13.55 13.16
N LEU A 370 -7.51 -12.79 14.24
CA LEU A 370 -6.93 -13.28 15.48
C LEU A 370 -7.94 -14.03 16.37
N PHE A 371 -9.21 -13.63 16.38
CA PHE A 371 -10.16 -14.06 17.41
C PHE A 371 -11.40 -14.80 16.90
N SER A 372 -11.69 -14.86 15.60
CA SER A 372 -12.91 -15.55 15.12
C SER A 372 -12.89 -17.06 15.40
N SER A 373 -11.89 -17.76 14.86
CA SER A 373 -11.73 -19.23 14.97
C SER A 373 -10.40 -19.67 15.60
N SER A 374 -9.41 -18.77 15.72
CA SER A 374 -8.09 -19.14 16.23
C SER A 374 -8.11 -19.41 17.74
N VAL A 375 -7.61 -20.58 18.11
CA VAL A 375 -7.41 -21.03 19.50
C VAL A 375 -6.08 -20.56 20.10
N VAL A 376 -5.22 -19.93 19.30
CA VAL A 376 -3.83 -19.65 19.67
C VAL A 376 -3.72 -18.41 20.53
N VAL A 377 -4.40 -17.35 20.13
CA VAL A 377 -4.39 -16.08 20.85
C VAL A 377 -5.02 -16.27 22.23
N ASP A 378 -6.12 -17.02 22.31
CA ASP A 378 -6.75 -17.37 23.59
C ASP A 378 -5.78 -18.08 24.54
N ARG A 379 -5.03 -19.08 24.04
CA ARG A 379 -4.01 -19.79 24.84
C ARG A 379 -2.91 -18.85 25.34
N ILE A 380 -2.50 -17.90 24.51
CA ILE A 380 -1.49 -16.91 24.87
C ILE A 380 -2.05 -15.93 25.93
N CYS A 381 -3.34 -15.60 25.85
CA CYS A 381 -4.05 -14.70 26.77
C CYS A 381 -4.46 -15.32 28.11
N GLN A 382 -4.38 -16.64 28.29
CA GLN A 382 -4.79 -17.35 29.52
C GLN A 382 -3.95 -17.02 30.78
N LYS A 383 -2.92 -16.17 30.69
CA LYS A 383 -2.27 -15.63 31.89
C LYS A 383 -3.25 -14.66 32.58
N PRO A 384 -3.47 -14.78 33.90
CA PRO A 384 -4.43 -13.95 34.62
C PRO A 384 -4.00 -12.49 34.52
N THR A 385 -4.59 -11.77 33.58
CA THR A 385 -4.46 -10.33 33.46
C THR A 385 -5.32 -9.74 34.57
N ASP A 386 -4.82 -8.72 35.27
CA ASP A 386 -5.55 -8.04 36.33
C ASP A 386 -6.96 -7.69 35.83
N PRO A 387 -8.04 -8.24 36.44
CA PRO A 387 -9.42 -8.10 35.94
C PRO A 387 -9.96 -6.66 35.94
N GLN A 388 -9.11 -5.69 36.28
CA GLN A 388 -9.40 -4.26 36.40
C GLN A 388 -9.00 -3.43 35.17
N GLN A 389 -8.41 -4.00 34.12
CA GLN A 389 -8.06 -3.21 32.92
C GLN A 389 -9.27 -3.00 31.98
N PRO A 390 -9.79 -1.76 31.82
CA PRO A 390 -11.01 -1.50 31.03
C PRO A 390 -10.91 -1.88 29.55
N LEU A 391 -9.70 -1.79 28.99
CA LEU A 391 -9.37 -2.15 27.61
C LEU A 391 -9.55 -3.64 27.34
N ASN A 392 -9.11 -4.49 28.27
CA ASN A 392 -9.23 -5.94 28.16
C ASN A 392 -10.70 -6.37 28.22
N CYS A 393 -11.48 -5.80 29.14
CA CYS A 393 -12.92 -6.02 29.22
C CYS A 393 -13.64 -5.65 27.92
N THR A 394 -13.30 -4.50 27.31
CA THR A 394 -13.91 -4.07 26.05
C THR A 394 -13.56 -5.02 24.89
N LEU A 395 -12.29 -5.46 24.81
CA LEU A 395 -11.87 -6.45 23.82
C LEU A 395 -12.59 -7.79 24.01
N ARG A 396 -12.70 -8.27 25.25
CA ARG A 396 -13.46 -9.48 25.60
C ARG A 396 -14.91 -9.38 25.16
N THR A 397 -15.57 -8.23 25.39
CA THR A 397 -16.94 -8.01 24.92
C THR A 397 -17.05 -8.08 23.40
N ILE A 398 -16.08 -7.52 22.65
CA ILE A 398 -16.03 -7.62 21.19
C ILE A 398 -15.88 -9.08 20.74
N VAL A 399 -14.92 -9.81 21.32
CA VAL A 399 -14.65 -11.22 20.98
C VAL A 399 -15.85 -12.11 21.31
N ASN A 400 -16.46 -11.93 22.47
CA ASN A 400 -17.62 -12.71 22.88
C ASN A 400 -18.84 -12.45 21.99
N ARG A 401 -19.09 -11.19 21.62
CA ARG A 401 -20.16 -10.87 20.64
C ARG A 401 -19.88 -11.51 19.29
N LEU A 402 -18.65 -11.43 18.80
CA LEU A 402 -18.27 -12.06 17.54
C LEU A 402 -18.52 -13.58 17.57
N ARG A 403 -18.05 -14.28 18.61
CA ARG A 403 -18.13 -15.74 18.73
C ARG A 403 -19.53 -16.27 19.08
N ARG A 404 -20.36 -15.49 19.78
CA ARG A 404 -21.73 -15.92 20.17
C ARG A 404 -22.81 -15.49 19.19
N GLN A 405 -22.68 -14.31 18.59
CA GLN A 405 -23.72 -13.71 17.74
C GLN A 405 -23.32 -13.66 16.26
N GLY A 406 -22.02 -13.80 15.95
CA GLY A 406 -21.52 -13.69 14.58
C GLY A 406 -21.52 -12.27 14.04
N PHE A 407 -21.80 -11.26 14.87
CA PHE A 407 -21.84 -9.84 14.48
C PHE A 407 -21.38 -8.93 15.62
N VAL A 408 -20.58 -7.92 15.30
CA VAL A 408 -20.15 -6.87 16.24
C VAL A 408 -20.50 -5.50 15.66
N PRO A 409 -21.28 -4.67 16.38
CA PRO A 409 -21.62 -3.33 15.91
C PRO A 409 -20.41 -2.40 15.96
N ALA A 410 -20.38 -1.43 15.04
CA ALA A 410 -19.30 -0.45 14.92
C ALA A 410 -19.07 0.34 16.22
N GLU A 411 -20.13 0.58 17.00
CA GLU A 411 -20.04 1.30 18.27
C GLU A 411 -19.11 0.61 19.28
N SER A 412 -19.15 -0.73 19.36
CA SER A 412 -18.28 -1.51 20.24
C SER A 412 -16.81 -1.31 19.87
N VAL A 413 -16.49 -1.36 18.58
CA VAL A 413 -15.15 -1.12 18.04
C VAL A 413 -14.72 0.33 18.25
N MET A 414 -15.61 1.29 18.03
CA MET A 414 -15.31 2.71 18.24
C MET A 414 -15.06 3.05 19.71
N ASN A 415 -15.78 2.42 20.65
CA ASN A 415 -15.48 2.54 22.08
C ASN A 415 -14.07 2.00 22.39
N PHE A 416 -13.73 0.83 21.85
CA PHE A 416 -12.38 0.28 21.98
C PHE A 416 -11.31 1.22 21.42
N ARG A 417 -11.51 1.77 20.22
CA ARG A 417 -10.60 2.76 19.61
C ARG A 417 -10.41 4.02 20.46
N LYS A 418 -11.47 4.49 21.12
CA LYS A 418 -11.38 5.63 22.06
C LYS A 418 -10.53 5.31 23.29
N GLN A 419 -10.61 4.09 23.79
CA GLN A 419 -9.85 3.65 24.96
C GLN A 419 -8.36 3.39 24.66
N LEU A 420 -7.98 3.11 23.40
CA LEU A 420 -6.57 2.95 23.00
C LEU A 420 -5.75 4.25 23.18
N GLY A 421 -6.41 5.40 23.38
CA GLY A 421 -5.80 6.60 23.96
C GLY A 421 -4.98 7.47 23.01
N CYS A 422 -4.89 7.15 21.71
CA CYS A 422 -4.32 8.06 20.71
C CYS A 422 -5.39 8.54 19.72
N ASP A 423 -5.44 9.84 19.45
CA ASP A 423 -6.41 10.43 18.53
C ASP A 423 -6.32 9.84 17.11
N THR A 424 -5.11 9.47 16.68
CA THR A 424 -4.87 8.83 15.39
C THR A 424 -5.51 7.46 15.26
N PHE A 425 -5.68 6.70 16.37
CA PHE A 425 -6.42 5.43 16.35
C PHE A 425 -7.92 5.63 16.19
N ARG A 426 -8.47 6.84 16.31
CA ARG A 426 -9.93 7.08 16.24
C ARG A 426 -10.43 7.38 14.83
N THR A 427 -9.59 8.02 14.01
CA THR A 427 -10.00 8.57 12.71
C THR A 427 -9.17 8.05 11.55
N ASP A 428 -7.90 7.73 11.79
CA ASP A 428 -6.96 7.48 10.72
C ASP A 428 -6.88 5.99 10.42
N GLU A 429 -6.60 5.67 9.17
CA GLU A 429 -6.17 4.33 8.79
C GLU A 429 -4.77 4.09 9.37
N LYS A 430 -4.56 2.92 9.98
CA LYS A 430 -3.30 2.53 10.61
C LYS A 430 -2.77 1.25 9.99
N ASP A 431 -1.47 1.03 10.18
CA ASP A 431 -0.88 -0.24 9.83
C ASP A 431 -1.31 -1.33 10.84
N PRO A 432 -1.74 -2.53 10.39
CA PRO A 432 -1.99 -3.65 11.27
C PRO A 432 -0.82 -3.99 12.20
N GLU A 433 0.43 -3.70 11.81
CA GLU A 433 1.62 -3.92 12.67
C GLU A 433 1.58 -3.04 13.93
N GLU A 434 1.30 -1.74 13.74
CA GLU A 434 1.19 -0.77 14.83
C GLU A 434 0.08 -1.20 15.78
N PHE A 435 -1.06 -1.64 15.22
CA PHE A 435 -2.18 -2.12 15.99
C PHE A 435 -1.88 -3.43 16.74
N ILE A 436 -1.27 -4.44 16.10
CA ILE A 436 -0.89 -5.71 16.74
C ILE A 436 0.08 -5.47 17.90
N SER A 437 1.07 -4.59 17.70
CA SER A 437 2.04 -4.25 18.74
C SER A 437 1.34 -3.61 19.95
N VAL A 438 0.41 -2.68 19.72
CA VAL A 438 -0.39 -2.06 20.79
C VAL A 438 -1.33 -3.08 21.46
N LEU A 439 -2.00 -3.93 20.68
CA LEU A 439 -2.91 -4.95 21.17
C LEU A 439 -2.19 -5.94 22.09
N PHE A 440 -1.06 -6.50 21.65
CA PHE A 440 -0.33 -7.50 22.43
C PHE A 440 0.40 -6.88 23.60
N GLN A 441 1.08 -5.75 23.42
CA GLN A 441 1.87 -5.15 24.49
C GLN A 441 1.02 -4.43 25.54
N LYS A 442 0.02 -3.63 25.12
CA LYS A 442 -0.72 -2.75 26.02
C LYS A 442 -2.08 -3.30 26.46
N VAL A 443 -2.79 -4.01 25.58
CA VAL A 443 -4.15 -4.49 25.88
C VAL A 443 -4.12 -5.87 26.52
N LEU A 444 -3.28 -6.77 25.99
CA LEU A 444 -3.19 -8.16 26.45
C LEU A 444 -1.96 -8.42 27.33
N CYS A 445 -1.03 -7.47 27.45
CA CYS A 445 0.18 -7.58 28.26
C CYS A 445 0.99 -8.87 27.99
N ILE A 446 1.06 -9.28 26.72
CA ILE A 446 1.73 -10.48 26.25
C ILE A 446 3.21 -10.17 26.03
N GLU A 447 4.10 -11.10 26.38
CA GLU A 447 5.51 -11.02 26.00
C GLU A 447 5.68 -11.18 24.47
N PRO A 448 6.77 -10.65 23.89
CA PRO A 448 7.02 -10.83 22.45
C PRO A 448 6.93 -12.30 22.02
N LEU A 449 6.11 -12.56 20.99
CA LEU A 449 5.83 -13.91 20.48
C LEU A 449 7.04 -14.54 19.80
N LEU A 450 7.90 -13.69 19.22
CA LEU A 450 9.09 -14.07 18.51
C LEU A 450 10.31 -13.66 19.33
N LYS A 451 11.22 -14.62 19.54
CA LYS A 451 12.56 -14.38 20.07
C LYS A 451 13.55 -14.60 18.95
N LEU A 452 14.06 -13.50 18.40
CA LEU A 452 14.95 -13.48 17.25
C LEU A 452 16.37 -13.25 17.71
N ARG A 453 17.32 -14.02 17.18
CA ARG A 453 18.74 -13.92 17.50
C ARG A 453 19.55 -13.75 16.22
N SER A 454 20.47 -12.78 16.23
CA SER A 454 21.54 -12.62 15.24
C SER A 454 22.86 -13.16 15.79
N GLU A 455 23.81 -13.49 14.91
CA GLU A 455 25.11 -14.06 15.28
C GLU A 455 25.85 -13.14 16.28
N GLY A 456 25.98 -13.59 17.53
CA GLY A 456 26.72 -12.88 18.59
C GLY A 456 25.93 -11.80 19.34
N GLU A 457 24.66 -11.56 18.99
CA GLU A 457 23.80 -10.57 19.67
C GLU A 457 22.82 -11.22 20.66
N THR A 458 22.32 -10.42 21.61
CA THR A 458 21.27 -10.84 22.55
C THR A 458 19.93 -10.98 21.83
N SER A 459 19.10 -11.93 22.27
CA SER A 459 17.75 -12.16 21.74
C SER A 459 16.89 -10.89 21.76
N GLN A 460 16.33 -10.51 20.61
CA GLN A 460 15.38 -9.42 20.47
C GLN A 460 13.96 -9.96 20.40
N GLY A 461 13.04 -9.31 21.12
CA GLY A 461 11.62 -9.66 21.11
C GLY A 461 10.85 -8.91 20.02
N ALA A 462 10.05 -9.61 19.24
CA ALA A 462 9.11 -9.02 18.28
C ALA A 462 7.74 -9.74 18.30
N TYR A 463 6.70 -9.09 17.77
CA TYR A 463 5.38 -9.69 17.56
C TYR A 463 5.15 -10.14 16.11
N THR A 464 5.78 -9.44 15.17
CA THR A 464 5.71 -9.68 13.73
C THR A 464 7.12 -9.87 13.17
N LEU A 465 7.23 -10.57 12.05
CA LEU A 465 8.46 -10.73 11.29
C LEU A 465 8.31 -10.07 9.91
N GLN A 466 9.07 -9.01 9.67
CA GLN A 466 9.14 -8.38 8.36
C GLN A 466 10.09 -9.14 7.43
N ILE A 467 9.58 -9.57 6.27
CA ILE A 467 10.42 -10.15 5.22
C ILE A 467 11.26 -9.05 4.59
N PHE A 468 12.58 -9.22 4.61
CA PHE A 468 13.58 -8.33 4.01
C PHE A 468 14.56 -9.13 3.16
N LEU A 469 14.57 -8.86 1.85
CA LEU A 469 15.45 -9.53 0.88
C LEU A 469 15.64 -8.70 -0.39
N GLU A 470 16.64 -9.08 -1.19
CA GLU A 470 16.85 -8.51 -2.52
C GLU A 470 16.07 -9.31 -3.57
N LYS A 471 15.37 -8.61 -4.48
CA LYS A 471 14.44 -9.24 -5.43
C LYS A 471 15.11 -10.27 -6.34
N GLU A 472 16.38 -10.07 -6.66
CA GLU A 472 17.19 -10.91 -7.55
C GLU A 472 17.45 -12.32 -6.99
N GLN A 473 17.26 -12.50 -5.69
CA GLN A 473 17.55 -13.75 -4.97
C GLN A 473 16.45 -14.82 -5.16
N LEU A 474 15.26 -14.44 -5.62
CA LEU A 474 14.08 -15.30 -5.67
C LEU A 474 13.43 -15.39 -7.06
N PRO A 475 12.62 -16.43 -7.31
CA PRO A 475 11.81 -16.51 -8.52
C PRO A 475 10.76 -15.39 -8.57
N HIS A 476 10.16 -15.19 -9.75
CA HIS A 476 9.16 -14.14 -9.95
C HIS A 476 7.89 -14.33 -9.09
N ILE A 477 7.57 -15.56 -8.73
CA ILE A 477 6.43 -15.94 -7.89
C ILE A 477 6.97 -16.84 -6.77
N PRO A 478 7.41 -16.27 -5.63
CA PRO A 478 7.94 -17.05 -4.52
C PRO A 478 6.82 -17.57 -3.61
N THR A 479 7.10 -18.68 -2.93
CA THR A 479 6.28 -19.15 -1.80
C THR A 479 6.67 -18.41 -0.51
N VAL A 480 5.80 -18.41 0.49
CA VAL A 480 6.11 -17.77 1.79
C VAL A 480 7.25 -18.50 2.51
N GLN A 481 7.38 -19.83 2.36
CA GLN A 481 8.55 -20.56 2.85
C GLN A 481 9.86 -20.03 2.23
N GLN A 482 9.89 -19.82 0.91
CA GLN A 482 11.06 -19.30 0.21
C GLN A 482 11.43 -17.87 0.66
N LEU A 483 10.40 -17.03 0.88
CA LEU A 483 10.56 -15.68 1.40
C LEU A 483 11.16 -15.71 2.82
N LEU A 484 10.63 -16.56 3.69
CA LEU A 484 11.09 -16.73 5.07
C LEU A 484 12.54 -17.21 5.12
N ASP A 485 12.85 -18.33 4.46
CA ASP A 485 14.19 -18.93 4.42
C ASP A 485 15.21 -17.91 3.91
N THR A 486 14.91 -17.23 2.80
CA THR A 486 15.81 -16.24 2.20
C THR A 486 15.99 -15.01 3.08
N SER A 487 14.92 -14.52 3.70
CA SER A 487 14.97 -13.38 4.62
C SER A 487 15.80 -13.70 5.87
N CYS A 488 15.58 -14.86 6.49
CA CYS A 488 16.32 -15.30 7.67
C CYS A 488 17.81 -15.52 7.35
N MET A 489 18.13 -16.14 6.22
CA MET A 489 19.52 -16.38 5.82
C MET A 489 20.25 -15.10 5.40
N SER A 490 19.59 -14.18 4.71
CA SER A 490 20.18 -12.90 4.31
C SER A 490 20.34 -11.93 5.48
N GLY A 491 19.40 -11.96 6.44
CA GLY A 491 19.44 -11.16 7.66
C GLY A 491 20.27 -11.76 8.79
N ASP A 492 20.74 -13.01 8.65
CA ASP A 492 21.40 -13.81 9.70
C ASP A 492 20.55 -13.92 10.98
N ILE A 493 19.23 -14.06 10.81
CA ILE A 493 18.25 -14.13 11.90
C ILE A 493 17.82 -15.58 12.09
N LYS A 494 17.86 -16.05 13.33
CA LYS A 494 17.34 -17.36 13.75
C LYS A 494 16.34 -17.21 14.90
N PHE A 495 15.36 -18.10 14.95
CA PHE A 495 14.43 -18.18 16.07
C PHE A 495 15.09 -18.89 17.26
N GLU A 496 15.06 -18.28 18.43
CA GLU A 496 15.61 -18.89 19.65
C GLU A 496 14.72 -20.02 20.19
N THR A 497 13.42 -19.88 20.04
CA THR A 497 12.41 -20.85 20.46
C THR A 497 11.31 -20.97 19.40
N VAL A 498 10.65 -22.12 19.33
CA VAL A 498 9.46 -22.31 18.48
C VAL A 498 8.36 -21.33 18.93
N PRO A 499 7.90 -20.41 18.07
CA PRO A 499 6.83 -19.48 18.43
C PRO A 499 5.46 -20.17 18.40
N SER A 500 4.59 -19.84 19.35
CA SER A 500 3.20 -20.34 19.35
C SER A 500 2.38 -19.75 18.19
N CYS A 501 2.66 -18.51 17.84
CA CYS A 501 2.05 -17.76 16.75
C CYS A 501 3.14 -17.00 15.99
N LEU A 502 3.17 -17.14 14.68
CA LEU A 502 4.11 -16.44 13.79
C LEU A 502 3.33 -15.58 12.80
N ILE A 503 3.55 -14.27 12.87
CA ILE A 503 2.91 -13.29 11.97
C ILE A 503 3.97 -12.77 11.02
N VAL A 504 3.87 -13.13 9.75
CA VAL A 504 4.86 -12.78 8.71
C VAL A 504 4.31 -11.66 7.84
N GLN A 505 5.04 -10.55 7.73
CA GLN A 505 4.69 -9.43 6.86
C GLN A 505 5.36 -9.59 5.50
N MET A 506 4.57 -9.43 4.45
CA MET A 506 5.04 -9.55 3.08
C MET A 506 5.92 -8.36 2.68
N PRO A 507 6.90 -8.55 1.79
CA PRO A 507 7.86 -7.51 1.40
C PRO A 507 7.19 -6.43 0.53
N ARG A 508 6.58 -5.46 1.20
CA ARG A 508 5.90 -4.29 0.61
C ARG A 508 6.56 -3.02 1.13
N PHE A 509 6.58 -1.99 0.29
CA PHE A 509 7.10 -0.67 0.65
C PHE A 509 6.04 0.38 0.38
N GLY A 510 5.28 0.73 1.42
CA GLY A 510 4.09 1.57 1.33
C GLY A 510 2.97 0.95 0.48
N ASN A 511 1.94 1.73 0.19
CA ASN A 511 0.70 1.22 -0.41
C ASN A 511 0.82 0.92 -1.92
N MET A 512 1.89 1.38 -2.57
CA MET A 512 2.02 1.34 -4.04
C MET A 512 3.07 0.34 -4.54
N TYR A 513 3.97 -0.13 -3.67
CA TYR A 513 5.05 -1.03 -4.10
C TYR A 513 4.96 -2.40 -3.42
N LYS A 514 4.73 -3.41 -4.26
CA LYS A 514 4.84 -4.82 -3.91
C LYS A 514 6.11 -5.37 -4.55
N MET A 515 7.02 -5.96 -3.77
CA MET A 515 8.27 -6.50 -4.31
C MET A 515 8.01 -7.61 -5.34
N PHE A 516 7.04 -8.47 -5.02
CA PHE A 516 6.54 -9.54 -5.88
C PHE A 516 5.09 -9.26 -6.26
N PRO A 517 4.71 -9.46 -7.54
CA PRO A 517 3.32 -9.27 -7.97
C PRO A 517 2.39 -10.37 -7.45
N HIS A 518 2.94 -11.56 -7.21
CA HIS A 518 2.22 -12.72 -6.70
C HIS A 518 3.09 -13.43 -5.67
N ILE A 519 2.49 -13.77 -4.54
CA ILE A 519 3.13 -14.57 -3.49
C ILE A 519 2.22 -15.76 -3.22
N ILE A 520 2.79 -16.95 -3.24
CA ILE A 520 2.06 -18.19 -2.95
C ILE A 520 2.09 -18.42 -1.42
N PRO A 521 0.94 -18.36 -0.72
CA PRO A 521 0.90 -18.66 0.70
C PRO A 521 1.17 -20.15 0.93
N SER A 522 2.15 -20.44 1.78
CA SER A 522 2.43 -21.82 2.20
C SER A 522 1.39 -22.24 3.24
N MET A 523 0.68 -23.35 3.03
CA MET A 523 -0.28 -23.87 4.02
C MET A 523 0.40 -24.33 5.31
N GLU A 524 1.62 -24.84 5.17
CA GLU A 524 2.50 -25.23 6.26
C GLU A 524 3.84 -24.52 6.08
N LEU A 525 4.36 -23.94 7.16
CA LEU A 525 5.71 -23.40 7.23
C LEU A 525 6.57 -24.29 8.11
N ASP A 526 7.71 -24.68 7.58
CA ASP A 526 8.73 -25.40 8.32
C ASP A 526 9.79 -24.43 8.82
N ILE A 527 9.90 -24.29 10.14
CA ILE A 527 10.84 -23.36 10.78
C ILE A 527 12.09 -24.07 11.31
N THR A 528 12.20 -25.40 11.14
CA THR A 528 13.27 -26.21 11.74
C THR A 528 14.66 -25.68 11.39
N ASP A 529 14.84 -25.32 10.12
CA ASP A 529 16.14 -24.93 9.58
C ASP A 529 16.50 -23.46 9.90
N VAL A 530 15.54 -22.68 10.42
CA VAL A 530 15.74 -21.31 10.90
C VAL A 530 15.73 -21.20 12.43
N LEU A 531 15.60 -22.32 13.15
CA LEU A 531 15.78 -22.37 14.60
C LEU A 531 17.28 -22.33 14.99
N HIS A 532 17.56 -21.68 16.11
CA HIS A 532 18.85 -21.67 16.78
C HIS A 532 19.02 -22.95 17.61
N ASN A 533 20.24 -23.51 17.63
CA ASN A 533 20.57 -24.74 18.38
C ASN A 533 19.64 -25.92 18.10
N SER A 534 19.10 -26.04 16.88
CA SER A 534 18.29 -27.18 16.46
C SER A 534 19.14 -28.16 15.66
N PRO A 535 18.98 -29.49 15.84
CA PRO A 535 19.54 -30.46 14.90
C PRO A 535 18.89 -30.26 13.53
N ARG A 536 19.65 -30.50 12.46
CA ARG A 536 19.20 -30.26 11.08
C ARG A 536 19.66 -31.38 10.17
N GLU A 537 18.92 -31.63 9.10
CA GLU A 537 19.23 -32.68 8.15
C GLU A 537 20.07 -32.16 7.00
N CYS A 538 21.13 -32.89 6.66
CA CYS A 538 21.95 -32.66 5.49
C CYS A 538 21.09 -32.75 4.24
N PHE A 539 21.08 -31.68 3.46
CA PHE A 539 20.29 -31.52 2.23
C PHE A 539 20.52 -32.64 1.20
N ILE A 540 21.67 -33.32 1.24
CA ILE A 540 22.04 -34.37 0.29
C ILE A 540 21.72 -35.78 0.80
N CYS A 541 22.05 -36.08 2.06
CA CYS A 541 22.01 -37.47 2.56
C CYS A 541 21.09 -37.68 3.77
N GLY A 542 20.42 -36.63 4.28
CA GLY A 542 19.50 -36.72 5.42
C GLY A 542 20.18 -36.84 6.80
N ARG A 543 21.46 -37.20 6.87
CA ARG A 543 22.22 -37.27 8.14
C ARG A 543 22.39 -35.90 8.79
N LEU A 544 22.76 -35.84 10.07
CA LEU A 544 22.98 -34.60 10.80
C LEU A 544 23.89 -33.61 10.04
N ALA A 545 23.41 -32.37 9.86
CA ALA A 545 24.13 -31.30 9.23
C ALA A 545 25.01 -30.57 10.25
N GLU A 546 26.27 -30.37 9.89
CA GLU A 546 27.26 -29.65 10.71
C GLU A 546 27.57 -28.27 10.12
N PHE A 547 27.28 -28.07 8.83
CA PHE A 547 27.60 -26.85 8.10
C PHE A 547 26.39 -26.32 7.37
N GLU A 548 26.23 -25.00 7.32
CA GLU A 548 25.28 -24.30 6.45
C GLU A 548 26.05 -23.38 5.50
N CYS A 549 25.53 -23.17 4.29
CA CYS A 549 26.15 -22.31 3.29
C CYS A 549 25.12 -21.37 2.67
N PRO A 550 25.06 -20.10 3.10
CA PRO A 550 24.13 -19.11 2.56
C PRO A 550 24.32 -18.89 1.04
N GLN A 551 25.56 -18.95 0.55
CA GLN A 551 25.87 -18.77 -0.88
C GLN A 551 25.33 -19.92 -1.75
N CYS A 552 25.21 -21.13 -1.19
CA CYS A 552 24.59 -22.25 -1.90
C CYS A 552 23.08 -22.09 -2.07
N LEU A 553 22.39 -21.27 -1.26
CA LEU A 553 20.95 -21.03 -1.37
C LEU A 553 20.55 -20.45 -2.73
N GLN A 554 21.43 -19.62 -3.30
CA GLN A 554 21.23 -18.97 -4.60
C GLN A 554 21.60 -19.88 -5.79
N ASP A 555 22.22 -21.04 -5.55
CA ASP A 555 22.62 -21.96 -6.62
C ASP A 555 21.40 -22.72 -7.16
N ARG A 556 20.93 -22.29 -8.34
CA ARG A 556 19.79 -22.88 -9.05
C ARG A 556 19.98 -24.34 -9.49
N LYS A 557 21.21 -24.86 -9.45
CA LYS A 557 21.47 -26.30 -9.72
C LYS A 557 21.08 -27.17 -8.52
N LEU A 558 21.02 -26.60 -7.34
CA LEU A 558 20.43 -27.21 -6.16
C LEU A 558 18.93 -26.85 -6.13
N GLN A 559 18.11 -27.67 -5.48
CA GLN A 559 16.67 -27.38 -5.39
C GLN A 559 16.44 -25.97 -4.82
N PRO A 560 15.70 -25.07 -5.49
CA PRO A 560 15.46 -23.72 -5.00
C PRO A 560 14.75 -23.74 -3.63
N GLY A 561 14.98 -22.70 -2.82
CA GLY A 561 14.06 -22.38 -1.72
C GLY A 561 14.21 -23.16 -0.42
N ARG A 562 15.11 -24.15 -0.34
CA ARG A 562 15.47 -24.81 0.93
C ARG A 562 16.84 -24.40 1.38
N ILE A 563 16.99 -24.11 2.68
CA ILE A 563 18.29 -23.83 3.32
C ILE A 563 19.32 -24.91 2.99
N LYS A 564 20.55 -24.49 2.67
CA LYS A 564 21.63 -25.38 2.23
C LYS A 564 22.55 -25.72 3.37
N GLN A 565 22.29 -26.89 3.94
CA GLN A 565 23.04 -27.43 5.05
C GLN A 565 23.54 -28.85 4.74
N PHE A 566 24.69 -29.18 5.28
CA PHE A 566 25.47 -30.34 4.89
C PHE A 566 26.16 -30.97 6.10
N CYS A 567 26.26 -32.29 6.11
CA CYS A 567 27.26 -32.96 6.94
C CYS A 567 28.67 -32.67 6.40
N LEU A 568 29.71 -32.95 7.18
CA LEU A 568 31.10 -32.71 6.78
C LEU A 568 31.42 -33.27 5.38
N THR A 569 31.08 -34.54 5.12
CA THR A 569 31.39 -35.20 3.84
C THR A 569 30.69 -34.54 2.65
N CYS A 570 29.38 -34.26 2.77
CA CYS A 570 28.61 -33.64 1.70
C CYS A 570 29.05 -32.19 1.46
N SER A 571 29.43 -31.47 2.51
CA SER A 571 29.97 -30.11 2.39
C SER A 571 31.23 -30.12 1.52
N THR A 572 32.19 -31.01 1.81
CA THR A 572 33.43 -31.11 1.01
C THR A 572 33.14 -31.46 -0.45
N GLN A 573 32.24 -32.41 -0.70
CA GLN A 573 31.89 -32.83 -2.07
C GLN A 573 31.18 -31.71 -2.85
N VAL A 574 30.18 -31.05 -2.26
CA VAL A 574 29.43 -29.97 -2.92
C VAL A 574 30.33 -28.79 -3.27
N HIS A 575 31.23 -28.41 -2.35
CA HIS A 575 32.15 -27.27 -2.53
C HIS A 575 33.41 -27.62 -3.33
N SER A 576 33.67 -28.90 -3.64
CA SER A 576 34.68 -29.30 -4.63
C SER A 576 34.31 -28.90 -6.07
N HIS A 577 33.03 -28.61 -6.31
CA HIS A 577 32.55 -28.23 -7.64
C HIS A 577 33.08 -26.82 -8.01
N PRO A 578 33.60 -26.60 -9.23
CA PRO A 578 34.24 -25.34 -9.61
C PRO A 578 33.39 -24.08 -9.40
N SER A 579 32.07 -24.18 -9.56
CA SER A 579 31.15 -23.04 -9.33
C SER A 579 30.89 -22.71 -7.86
N ARG A 580 31.30 -23.58 -6.92
CA ARG A 580 31.03 -23.47 -5.49
C ARG A 580 32.31 -23.45 -4.63
N GLY A 581 33.49 -23.57 -5.25
CA GLY A 581 34.77 -23.55 -4.54
C GLY A 581 35.08 -22.22 -3.84
N SER A 582 34.42 -21.13 -4.22
CA SER A 582 34.52 -19.82 -3.56
C SER A 582 33.47 -19.59 -2.47
N HIS A 583 32.63 -20.59 -2.16
CA HIS A 583 31.65 -20.47 -1.09
C HIS A 583 32.29 -20.74 0.27
N PHE A 584 31.75 -20.13 1.32
CA PHE A 584 32.21 -20.25 2.69
C PHE A 584 31.12 -20.89 3.56
N PRO A 585 31.20 -22.22 3.81
CA PRO A 585 30.31 -22.88 4.75
C PRO A 585 30.60 -22.43 6.18
N ARG A 586 29.55 -22.16 6.95
CA ARG A 586 29.59 -21.83 8.38
C ARG A 586 29.18 -23.05 9.21
N ALA A 587 29.78 -23.23 10.39
CA ALA A 587 29.37 -24.29 11.30
C ALA A 587 28.00 -23.98 11.91
N VAL A 588 27.13 -24.98 11.98
CA VAL A 588 25.83 -24.87 12.64
C VAL A 588 26.00 -25.19 14.13
N THR A 589 25.44 -24.36 15.01
CA THR A 589 25.43 -24.66 16.44
C THR A 589 24.46 -25.81 16.73
N LEU A 590 24.98 -26.89 17.32
CA LEU A 590 24.21 -28.08 17.68
C LEU A 590 23.99 -28.14 19.20
N PRO A 591 22.86 -28.71 19.67
CA PRO A 591 22.67 -29.00 21.09
C PRO A 591 23.74 -30.00 21.58
N ALA A 592 24.14 -29.87 22.86
CA ALA A 592 25.20 -30.68 23.45
C ALA A 592 24.91 -32.20 23.45
N ASP A 593 23.64 -32.59 23.41
CA ASP A 593 23.15 -33.98 23.45
C ASP A 593 22.67 -34.51 22.09
N ALA A 594 23.06 -33.88 20.97
CA ALA A 594 22.62 -34.29 19.64
C ALA A 594 23.35 -35.56 19.17
N ASP A 595 22.73 -36.72 19.36
CA ASP A 595 23.19 -37.99 18.78
C ASP A 595 23.01 -38.02 17.26
N ALA A 596 24.03 -38.50 16.54
CA ALA A 596 24.05 -38.52 15.07
C ALA A 596 22.95 -39.39 14.42
N ASP A 597 22.39 -40.34 15.16
CA ASP A 597 21.37 -41.30 14.71
C ASP A 597 19.93 -40.93 15.15
N THR A 598 19.75 -39.83 15.89
CA THR A 598 18.40 -39.38 16.28
C THR A 598 17.74 -38.66 15.09
N PRO A 599 16.53 -39.08 14.66
CA PRO A 599 15.82 -38.40 13.57
C PRO A 599 15.52 -36.96 13.98
N VAL A 600 15.73 -36.02 13.05
CA VAL A 600 15.50 -34.59 13.30
C VAL A 600 14.01 -34.35 13.41
N LEU A 601 13.57 -33.83 14.56
CA LEU A 601 12.19 -33.39 14.72
C LEU A 601 11.95 -32.15 13.87
N ARG A 602 11.00 -32.24 12.92
CA ARG A 602 10.58 -31.10 12.10
C ARG A 602 9.51 -30.30 12.83
N HIS A 603 9.75 -29.02 13.02
CA HIS A 603 8.81 -28.07 13.60
C HIS A 603 8.08 -27.34 12.48
N THR A 604 6.79 -27.63 12.35
CA THR A 604 5.91 -27.00 11.34
C THR A 604 4.85 -26.11 11.99
N MET A 605 4.38 -25.13 11.23
CA MET A 605 3.33 -24.21 11.61
C MET A 605 2.28 -24.13 10.52
N GLN A 606 1.00 -24.13 10.89
CA GLN A 606 -0.12 -24.11 9.95
C GLN A 606 -0.66 -22.71 9.74
N LEU A 607 -0.92 -22.35 8.49
CA LEU A 607 -1.58 -21.11 8.11
C LEU A 607 -3.04 -21.13 8.59
N PHE A 608 -3.45 -20.10 9.33
CA PHE A 608 -4.83 -19.97 9.79
C PHE A 608 -5.51 -18.66 9.39
N ALA A 609 -4.74 -17.62 9.05
CA ALA A 609 -5.33 -16.39 8.54
C ALA A 609 -4.37 -15.63 7.61
N VAL A 610 -4.94 -14.89 6.66
CA VAL A 610 -4.22 -14.00 5.74
C VAL A 610 -4.93 -12.66 5.71
N LEU A 611 -4.24 -11.59 6.11
CA LEU A 611 -4.69 -10.23 5.87
C LEU A 611 -4.25 -9.80 4.48
N CYS A 612 -5.17 -9.22 3.72
CA CYS A 612 -4.88 -8.67 2.40
C CYS A 612 -5.19 -7.18 2.36
N ILE A 613 -4.37 -6.44 1.61
CA ILE A 613 -4.61 -5.03 1.26
C ILE A 613 -4.32 -4.81 -0.22
N GLN A 614 -5.31 -4.23 -0.90
CA GLN A 614 -5.19 -3.83 -2.29
C GLN A 614 -4.62 -2.40 -2.42
N THR A 615 -5.25 -1.42 -1.77
CA THR A 615 -4.82 0.00 -1.77
C THR A 615 -4.82 0.61 -0.37
N SER A 616 -5.97 0.60 0.30
CA SER A 616 -6.24 1.28 1.59
C SER A 616 -7.38 0.61 2.34
N HIS A 617 -7.69 -0.64 1.99
CA HIS A 617 -8.78 -1.39 2.60
C HIS A 617 -8.31 -2.79 2.92
N TYR A 618 -8.27 -3.09 4.23
CA TYR A 618 -7.87 -4.38 4.75
C TYR A 618 -9.06 -5.32 4.80
N VAL A 619 -8.79 -6.56 4.39
CA VAL A 619 -9.72 -7.69 4.50
C VAL A 619 -8.97 -8.90 4.99
N SER A 620 -9.70 -9.94 5.38
CA SER A 620 -9.08 -11.17 5.85
C SER A 620 -9.67 -12.41 5.23
N PHE A 621 -8.80 -13.38 5.03
CA PHE A 621 -9.12 -14.78 4.81
C PHE A 621 -8.83 -15.52 6.09
N VAL A 622 -9.79 -16.27 6.61
CA VAL A 622 -9.61 -17.02 7.87
C VAL A 622 -10.02 -18.46 7.67
N LYS A 623 -9.18 -19.36 8.17
CA LYS A 623 -9.43 -20.79 8.24
C LYS A 623 -10.25 -21.08 9.50
N TYR A 624 -11.45 -21.62 9.33
CA TYR A 624 -12.37 -21.89 10.45
C TYR A 624 -12.39 -23.37 10.85
N GLY A 625 -11.63 -24.22 10.17
CA GLY A 625 -11.53 -25.64 10.46
C GLY A 625 -10.32 -26.31 9.80
N PRO A 626 -9.97 -27.54 10.24
CA PRO A 626 -8.86 -28.30 9.67
C PRO A 626 -9.05 -28.61 8.19
N GLU A 627 -10.28 -28.81 7.72
CA GLU A 627 -10.56 -29.21 6.34
C GLU A 627 -9.99 -28.22 5.32
N PRO A 628 -9.45 -28.68 4.18
CA PRO A 628 -8.79 -27.79 3.22
C PRO A 628 -9.69 -26.68 2.67
N HIS A 629 -10.99 -26.95 2.54
CA HIS A 629 -12.01 -26.04 2.03
C HIS A 629 -12.61 -25.09 3.08
N SER A 630 -12.18 -25.21 4.34
CA SER A 630 -12.75 -24.45 5.46
C SER A 630 -12.19 -23.04 5.57
N TRP A 631 -12.45 -22.24 4.54
CA TRP A 631 -12.06 -20.84 4.43
C TRP A 631 -13.26 -19.90 4.33
N VAL A 632 -13.16 -18.78 5.04
CA VAL A 632 -14.07 -17.63 4.91
C VAL A 632 -13.29 -16.38 4.53
N PHE A 633 -13.92 -15.56 3.71
CA PHE A 633 -13.51 -14.21 3.35
C PHE A 633 -14.35 -13.20 4.13
N PHE A 634 -13.71 -12.25 4.80
CA PHE A 634 -14.34 -11.20 5.59
C PHE A 634 -13.98 -9.81 5.07
N ASP A 635 -15.02 -8.99 4.86
CA ASP A 635 -14.91 -7.58 4.50
C ASP A 635 -15.77 -6.73 5.44
N SER A 636 -15.15 -5.85 6.22
CA SER A 636 -15.83 -5.03 7.23
C SER A 636 -16.66 -3.89 6.64
N MET A 637 -16.43 -3.54 5.38
CA MET A 637 -17.09 -2.44 4.66
C MET A 637 -17.54 -2.90 3.26
N ALA A 638 -18.05 -4.13 3.15
CA ALA A 638 -18.46 -4.75 1.90
C ALA A 638 -19.52 -3.95 1.14
N ASP A 639 -20.42 -3.29 1.87
CA ASP A 639 -21.48 -2.45 1.34
C ASP A 639 -21.83 -1.31 2.31
N ARG A 640 -22.65 -0.36 1.89
CA ARG A 640 -23.08 0.79 2.70
C ARG A 640 -24.57 1.07 2.53
N CYS A 641 -25.26 1.30 3.65
CA CYS A 641 -26.65 1.73 3.65
C CYS A 641 -26.75 3.19 4.13
N GLY A 642 -27.46 4.03 3.38
CA GLY A 642 -27.68 5.45 3.70
C GLY A 642 -26.63 6.40 3.14
N ASP A 643 -26.89 7.70 3.27
CA ASP A 643 -26.09 8.78 2.67
C ASP A 643 -24.82 9.10 3.48
N ASP A 644 -23.96 9.97 2.94
CA ASP A 644 -22.66 10.32 3.55
C ASP A 644 -22.71 10.79 5.00
N GLN A 645 -23.84 11.34 5.45
CA GLN A 645 -24.01 11.93 6.78
C GLN A 645 -24.70 11.02 7.81
N SER A 646 -25.44 9.99 7.39
CA SER A 646 -26.24 9.13 8.28
C SER A 646 -26.13 7.64 7.94
N GLY A 647 -25.31 7.28 6.95
CA GLY A 647 -25.14 5.91 6.50
C GLY A 647 -24.20 5.09 7.37
N TYR A 648 -24.39 3.79 7.35
CA TYR A 648 -23.57 2.79 8.05
C TYR A 648 -23.09 1.72 7.09
N ASN A 649 -21.92 1.15 7.38
CA ASN A 649 -21.37 0.07 6.57
C ASN A 649 -22.00 -1.27 6.94
N ILE A 650 -22.08 -2.16 5.96
CA ILE A 650 -22.59 -3.51 6.07
C ILE A 650 -21.39 -4.45 5.88
N PRO A 651 -20.93 -5.13 6.95
CA PRO A 651 -19.89 -6.14 6.82
C PRO A 651 -20.48 -7.40 6.18
N GLU A 652 -19.65 -8.14 5.48
CA GLU A 652 -20.04 -9.39 4.82
C GLU A 652 -18.97 -10.47 5.03
N ILE A 653 -19.44 -11.69 5.29
CA ILE A 653 -18.60 -12.89 5.30
C ILE A 653 -19.10 -13.86 4.24
N ARG A 654 -18.19 -14.28 3.37
CA ARG A 654 -18.45 -15.23 2.27
C ARG A 654 -17.62 -16.49 2.46
N ALA A 655 -18.20 -17.66 2.23
CA ALA A 655 -17.43 -18.90 2.12
C ALA A 655 -16.59 -18.85 0.85
N CYS A 656 -15.35 -19.31 0.91
CA CYS A 656 -14.46 -19.37 -0.24
C CYS A 656 -13.77 -20.74 -0.38
N PRO A 657 -14.53 -21.83 -0.60
CA PRO A 657 -13.96 -23.17 -0.78
C PRO A 657 -13.01 -23.26 -1.98
N GLU A 658 -13.17 -22.40 -2.99
CA GLU A 658 -12.27 -22.30 -4.14
C GLU A 658 -10.82 -21.95 -3.73
N LEU A 659 -10.64 -21.34 -2.55
CA LEU A 659 -9.34 -21.10 -1.97
C LEU A 659 -8.68 -22.42 -1.56
N GLY A 660 -9.44 -23.33 -0.97
CA GLY A 660 -8.99 -24.67 -0.62
C GLY A 660 -8.59 -25.47 -1.85
N ASP A 661 -9.41 -25.43 -2.91
CA ASP A 661 -9.10 -26.09 -4.18
C ASP A 661 -7.78 -25.60 -4.79
N PHE A 662 -7.51 -24.31 -4.71
CA PHE A 662 -6.25 -23.73 -5.18
C PHE A 662 -5.06 -24.13 -4.28
N LEU A 663 -5.21 -24.01 -2.95
CA LEU A 663 -4.14 -24.26 -1.99
C LEU A 663 -3.76 -25.75 -1.87
N CYS A 664 -4.66 -26.66 -2.27
CA CYS A 664 -4.38 -28.10 -2.39
C CYS A 664 -3.56 -28.49 -3.63
N GLN A 665 -3.43 -27.61 -4.63
CA GLN A 665 -2.62 -27.89 -5.82
C GLN A 665 -1.12 -27.96 -5.48
N SER A 666 -0.32 -28.58 -6.35
CA SER A 666 1.14 -28.58 -6.14
C SER A 666 1.73 -27.18 -6.30
N GLU A 667 2.88 -26.90 -5.66
CA GLU A 667 3.55 -25.60 -5.78
C GLU A 667 3.84 -25.24 -7.26
N GLU A 668 4.14 -26.24 -8.09
CA GLU A 668 4.37 -26.04 -9.52
C GLU A 668 3.10 -25.67 -10.30
N GLU A 669 1.95 -26.22 -9.92
CA GLU A 669 0.65 -25.88 -10.50
C GLU A 669 0.22 -24.48 -10.08
N GLN A 670 0.36 -24.16 -8.79
CA GLN A 670 0.09 -22.83 -8.25
C GLN A 670 0.97 -21.77 -8.93
N ALA A 671 2.27 -22.05 -9.13
CA ALA A 671 3.18 -21.14 -9.81
C ALA A 671 2.91 -20.96 -11.31
N ARG A 672 2.29 -21.95 -11.97
CA ARG A 672 1.88 -21.85 -13.39
C ARG A 672 0.51 -21.19 -13.58
N SER A 673 -0.29 -21.12 -12.52
CA SER A 673 -1.61 -20.51 -12.57
C SER A 673 -1.53 -19.04 -13.01
N ASN A 674 -2.44 -18.61 -13.88
CA ASN A 674 -2.54 -17.22 -14.28
C ASN A 674 -3.50 -16.47 -13.33
N PRO A 675 -3.02 -15.50 -12.54
CA PRO A 675 -3.86 -14.80 -11.56
C PRO A 675 -4.99 -13.97 -12.20
N LEU A 676 -4.89 -13.64 -13.48
CA LEU A 676 -5.96 -12.97 -14.24
C LEU A 676 -7.14 -13.90 -14.56
N GLN A 677 -6.91 -15.22 -14.56
CA GLN A 677 -7.93 -16.23 -14.81
C GLN A 677 -8.42 -16.89 -13.51
N ALA A 678 -7.74 -16.62 -12.39
CA ALA A 678 -8.13 -17.12 -11.08
C ALA A 678 -9.43 -16.46 -10.60
N PRO A 679 -10.23 -17.16 -9.78
CA PRO A 679 -11.37 -16.57 -9.08
C PRO A 679 -10.95 -15.31 -8.31
N GLU A 680 -11.87 -14.36 -8.16
CA GLU A 680 -11.59 -13.05 -7.56
C GLU A 680 -10.88 -13.15 -6.21
N LEU A 681 -11.36 -14.04 -5.34
CA LEU A 681 -10.83 -14.24 -3.99
C LEU A 681 -9.44 -14.88 -3.99
N VAL A 682 -9.19 -15.85 -4.88
CA VAL A 682 -7.86 -16.46 -5.06
C VAL A 682 -6.87 -15.43 -5.60
N ARG A 683 -7.28 -14.62 -6.59
CA ARG A 683 -6.47 -13.53 -7.12
C ARG A 683 -6.10 -12.52 -6.03
N ARG A 684 -7.08 -12.15 -5.20
CA ARG A 684 -6.90 -11.22 -4.09
C ARG A 684 -5.93 -11.79 -3.04
N LEU A 685 -6.02 -13.08 -2.69
CA LEU A 685 -5.04 -13.74 -1.84
C LEU A 685 -3.62 -13.62 -2.43
N LEU A 686 -3.42 -14.01 -3.69
CA LEU A 686 -2.10 -14.05 -4.33
C LEU A 686 -1.47 -12.68 -4.55
N CYS A 687 -2.27 -11.70 -4.98
CA CYS A 687 -1.80 -10.37 -5.32
C CYS A 687 -1.77 -9.42 -4.12
N ASP A 688 -2.69 -9.58 -3.17
CA ASP A 688 -2.99 -8.58 -2.14
C ASP A 688 -2.60 -9.03 -0.71
N SER A 689 -1.98 -10.21 -0.53
CA SER A 689 -1.41 -10.66 0.76
C SER A 689 -0.48 -9.63 1.43
N TYR A 690 -0.84 -9.21 2.64
CA TYR A 690 -0.12 -8.27 3.49
C TYR A 690 0.58 -8.97 4.65
N MET A 691 -0.19 -9.71 5.46
CA MET A 691 0.30 -10.50 6.58
C MET A 691 -0.26 -11.91 6.52
N LEU A 692 0.57 -12.90 6.85
CA LEU A 692 0.17 -14.29 6.99
C LEU A 692 0.41 -14.75 8.42
N LEU A 693 -0.60 -15.36 9.01
CA LEU A 693 -0.61 -15.75 10.41
C LEU A 693 -0.59 -17.28 10.51
N TYR A 694 0.42 -17.77 11.21
CA TYR A 694 0.71 -19.18 11.38
C TYR A 694 0.65 -19.58 12.85
N GLN A 695 0.23 -20.82 13.10
CA GLN A 695 0.12 -21.38 14.44
C GLN A 695 0.90 -22.68 14.56
N SER A 696 1.48 -22.93 15.74
CA SER A 696 2.18 -24.19 16.01
C SER A 696 1.21 -25.36 16.05
N THR A 697 1.57 -26.48 15.41
CA THR A 697 0.84 -27.76 15.47
C THR A 697 1.04 -28.50 16.79
N ASP A 698 2.14 -28.20 17.50
CA ASP A 698 2.65 -29.03 18.60
C ASP A 698 2.24 -28.53 20.00
N ALA A 699 1.46 -27.46 20.13
CA ALA A 699 1.13 -26.91 21.44
C ALA A 699 0.34 -27.94 22.29
N PRO A 700 0.95 -28.53 23.35
CA PRO A 700 0.29 -29.54 24.15
C PRO A 700 -0.86 -28.91 24.94
N LEU A 701 -1.90 -29.69 25.20
CA LEU A 701 -2.80 -29.51 26.33
C LEU A 701 -1.96 -29.61 27.61
N SER A 702 -1.30 -28.54 28.05
CA SER A 702 -0.73 -28.50 29.39
C SER A 702 -1.91 -28.50 30.37
N LYS A 703 -2.28 -29.70 30.83
CA LYS A 703 -3.20 -29.87 31.95
C LYS A 703 -2.73 -28.97 33.09
N PRO A 704 -3.63 -28.22 33.76
CA PRO A 704 -3.26 -27.51 34.97
C PRO A 704 -2.65 -28.53 35.93
N ASN A 705 -1.46 -28.21 36.42
CA ASN A 705 -0.73 -29.02 37.38
C ASN A 705 -1.53 -28.98 38.69
N ASN A 706 -2.49 -29.90 38.85
CA ASN A 706 -2.98 -30.28 40.17
C ASN A 706 -1.82 -31.00 40.86
N GLN A 707 -1.00 -30.26 41.60
CA GLN A 707 -0.20 -30.83 42.67
C GLN A 707 -0.76 -30.33 43.99
N GLU A 708 -1.48 -31.26 44.62
CA GLU A 708 -1.65 -31.40 46.05
C GLU A 708 -0.34 -31.13 46.81
N SER A 709 -0.39 -30.21 47.79
CA SER A 709 0.17 -30.32 49.14
C SER A 709 -0.04 -29.01 49.89
#